data_AF-A0A1Z5JAA5-F1
#
_entry.id   AF-A0A1Z5JAA5-F1
#
_cell.length_a   1.000
_cell.length_b   1.000
_cell.length_c   1.000
_cell.angle_alpha   90.00
_cell.angle_beta   90.00
_cell.angle_gamma   90.00
#
_symmetry.space_group_name_H-M   'P 1'
#
loop_
_entity.id
_entity.type
_entity.pdbx_description
1 polymer ?
#
loop_
_entity_poly.entity_id
_entity_poly.type
_entity_poly.pdbx_seq_one_letter_code
_entity_poly.pdbx_strand_id
1 'polypeptide(L)'
;MTLAAVGFYLHQRGFIDGQGKKTLALISQQVTFPLFLFTKIIYCNQDWSDEPCPDVTKSLQDVWLLLFWPIYVVFCGTIVGHVVGKATKTPKQHMRSVLAACALGNTTGLPITLLTVVHANFPSTSDLGRIDPTLFLSVYLLLYPALQWGYGGWLLAPDNPKATAKSKDFELPTSTTSITETLNQNVLNNLEAAAYYDKHRHGLVSADEGMYVSEGNLRDLDTDASCETTSLITKTDSENYQSTDRSVQPEAKSLDDVPSPVPNMESTLLETMQNISSRCLQPPVIGSITGLLIAIFPHVRGLLVDLNHRSSSAPFQWFFDGLYVVGLSAVPINMMILGCNLSSSAQSWIKRSSLSKTTFANTNFLPMPSMLGIVVGKMLLQPLVGILSVAFLQRCCLNVPDDIDGSFYLVLMIVFLCPTANNVMVMIELSENAFTIPNAGESRRTALSMSSTGFAKPRTGVLQSLLNTMLNSPVWKYVLVPQARKKMEDTATENGIPWAECRAWLESQDGPWQGRPILHDTTKLPDYYQNSFHAYEQGNLCWEAALEVEIASSAVGARNFPKYGRLGEKAFRDSFDAALMDGGASCPKGAVVVDLGCGTGISTRRLAARHPQAASILGLDLSPYYCQVGMYVLDKAPVQSLEQGGHWVNEIKEEIRICYKVGDATQTGLPDNSVDVVNLQFVCHEMPYAVTVNVLREAHRILKDGGQLWFCEMDFETPGYAAQRANPLLFSLIRSTEPYLDDYADHSSEIRSELKELFAYTTITPATGRHFAIVATKDSTKLDHVIEDNRFDENGNYRVEDTHLKVFENKES
;
A
#
# COMPACT_ATOMS: atom_id res chain seq x y z
N MET A 1 -42.07 8.59 2.10
CA MET A 1 -41.29 7.34 2.14
C MET A 1 -39.86 7.73 2.52
N THR A 2 -39.37 7.35 3.70
CA THR A 2 -38.09 7.87 4.23
C THR A 2 -36.90 7.30 3.45
N LEU A 3 -35.86 8.09 3.19
CA LEU A 3 -34.64 7.62 2.50
C LEU A 3 -33.91 6.49 3.24
N ALA A 4 -34.18 6.33 4.54
CA ALA A 4 -33.79 5.14 5.29
C ALA A 4 -34.47 3.86 4.77
N ALA A 5 -35.74 3.90 4.39
CA ALA A 5 -36.41 2.76 3.76
C ALA A 5 -35.81 2.43 2.38
N VAL A 6 -35.45 3.47 1.62
CA VAL A 6 -34.76 3.31 0.32
C VAL A 6 -33.38 2.66 0.52
N GLY A 7 -32.56 3.17 1.44
CA GLY A 7 -31.25 2.57 1.76
C GLY A 7 -31.35 1.13 2.25
N PHE A 8 -32.36 0.83 3.07
CA PHE A 8 -32.64 -0.54 3.54
C PHE A 8 -32.98 -1.48 2.37
N TYR A 9 -33.86 -1.04 1.46
CA TYR A 9 -34.28 -1.79 0.29
C TYR A 9 -33.13 -2.01 -0.71
N LEU A 10 -32.38 -0.96 -1.03
CA LEU A 10 -31.25 -1.03 -1.96
C LEU A 10 -30.13 -1.95 -1.44
N HIS A 11 -29.86 -1.93 -0.13
CA HIS A 11 -28.92 -2.85 0.49
C HIS A 11 -29.43 -4.30 0.48
N GLN A 12 -30.72 -4.53 0.77
CA GLN A 12 -31.31 -5.88 0.68
C GLN A 12 -31.23 -6.47 -0.73
N ARG A 13 -31.34 -5.63 -1.75
CA ARG A 13 -31.30 -6.04 -3.16
C ARG A 13 -29.88 -6.12 -3.74
N GLY A 14 -28.85 -5.80 -2.95
CA GLY A 14 -27.46 -5.82 -3.38
C GLY A 14 -27.04 -4.65 -4.30
N PHE A 15 -27.89 -3.62 -4.45
CA PHE A 15 -27.53 -2.41 -5.21
C PHE A 15 -26.54 -1.53 -4.43
N ILE A 16 -26.62 -1.55 -3.11
CA ILE A 16 -25.62 -0.95 -2.22
C ILE A 16 -25.02 -2.09 -1.41
N ASP A 17 -23.82 -2.53 -1.80
CA ASP A 17 -23.05 -3.53 -1.07
C ASP A 17 -22.21 -2.88 0.05
N GLY A 18 -21.38 -3.66 0.74
CA GLY A 18 -20.51 -3.15 1.82
C GLY A 18 -19.56 -2.03 1.37
N GLN A 19 -19.07 -2.07 0.12
CA GLN A 19 -18.22 -1.03 -0.45
C GLN A 19 -19.02 0.23 -0.83
N GLY A 20 -20.26 0.05 -1.32
CA GLY A 20 -21.20 1.13 -1.57
C GLY A 20 -21.58 1.88 -0.29
N LYS A 21 -21.81 1.16 0.81
CA LYS A 21 -22.01 1.77 2.14
C LYS A 21 -20.81 2.62 2.56
N LYS A 22 -19.60 2.08 2.42
CA LYS A 22 -18.35 2.79 2.75
C LYS A 22 -18.16 4.04 1.89
N THR A 23 -18.47 3.96 0.60
CA THR A 23 -18.41 5.09 -0.32
C THR A 23 -19.38 6.19 0.06
N LEU A 24 -20.63 5.85 0.39
CA LEU A 24 -21.62 6.81 0.90
C LEU A 24 -21.15 7.46 2.20
N ALA A 25 -20.52 6.68 3.09
CA ALA A 25 -19.95 7.19 4.34
C ALA A 25 -18.79 8.18 4.09
N LEU A 26 -17.90 7.89 3.14
CA LEU A 26 -16.81 8.79 2.75
C LEU A 26 -17.33 10.09 2.12
N ILE A 27 -18.28 10.00 1.19
CA ILE A 27 -18.93 11.19 0.59
C ILE A 27 -19.59 12.03 1.68
N SER A 28 -20.29 11.37 2.62
CA SER A 28 -20.91 12.03 3.75
C SER A 28 -19.89 12.80 4.58
N GLN A 29 -18.82 12.13 5.04
CA GLN A 29 -17.81 12.69 5.95
C GLN A 29 -16.90 13.75 5.30
N GLN A 30 -16.48 13.54 4.04
CA GLN A 30 -15.47 14.37 3.38
C GLN A 30 -16.07 15.56 2.63
N VAL A 31 -17.33 15.45 2.18
CA VAL A 31 -17.91 16.43 1.26
C VAL A 31 -19.19 17.03 1.82
N THR A 32 -20.26 16.24 1.98
CA THR A 32 -21.57 16.83 2.24
C THR A 32 -21.72 17.36 3.66
N PHE A 33 -21.17 16.69 4.68
CA PHE A 33 -21.23 17.21 6.06
C PHE A 33 -20.43 18.49 6.28
N PRO A 34 -19.15 18.57 5.87
CA PRO A 34 -18.37 19.79 6.01
C PRO A 34 -19.06 20.98 5.34
N LEU A 35 -19.59 20.77 4.12
CA LEU A 35 -20.32 21.81 3.38
C LEU A 35 -21.64 22.17 4.06
N PHE A 36 -22.37 21.19 4.60
CA PHE A 36 -23.60 21.43 5.37
C PHE A 36 -23.33 22.35 6.56
N LEU A 37 -22.33 22.02 7.39
CA LEU A 37 -22.01 22.79 8.59
C LEU A 37 -21.47 24.18 8.22
N PHE A 38 -20.58 24.26 7.23
CA PHE A 38 -20.03 25.51 6.72
C PHE A 38 -21.14 26.46 6.25
N THR A 39 -22.01 25.98 5.36
CA THR A 39 -23.03 26.84 4.74
C THR A 39 -24.15 27.20 5.69
N LYS A 40 -24.60 26.29 6.56
CA LYS A 40 -25.67 26.60 7.53
C LYS A 40 -25.31 27.69 8.53
N ILE A 41 -24.05 27.79 8.94
CA ILE A 41 -23.58 28.84 9.87
C ILE A 41 -23.58 30.23 9.20
N ILE A 42 -23.25 30.27 7.90
CA ILE A 42 -23.16 31.53 7.13
C ILE A 42 -24.53 31.97 6.62
N TYR A 43 -25.42 31.00 6.33
CA TYR A 43 -26.70 31.20 5.66
C TYR A 43 -27.54 32.31 6.29
N CYS A 44 -28.22 33.06 5.44
CA CYS A 44 -29.28 33.97 5.82
C CYS A 44 -30.43 33.83 4.82
N ASN A 45 -31.67 33.85 5.32
CA ASN A 45 -32.85 33.68 4.49
C ASN A 45 -32.95 34.82 3.46
N GLN A 46 -33.02 34.47 2.18
CA GLN A 46 -33.11 35.44 1.08
C GLN A 46 -34.59 35.65 0.67
N ASP A 47 -35.34 36.26 1.58
CA ASP A 47 -36.80 36.42 1.49
C ASP A 47 -37.25 37.79 1.00
N TRP A 48 -36.33 38.63 0.50
CA TRP A 48 -36.62 39.97 -0.02
C TRP A 48 -37.26 40.91 1.02
N SER A 49 -37.10 40.60 2.31
CA SER A 49 -37.55 41.50 3.39
C SER A 49 -36.54 42.61 3.65
N ASP A 50 -37.03 43.77 4.09
CA ASP A 50 -36.21 44.92 4.50
C ASP A 50 -35.59 44.74 5.90
N GLU A 51 -35.82 43.59 6.56
CA GLU A 51 -35.21 43.30 7.85
C GLU A 51 -33.75 42.86 7.69
N PRO A 52 -32.80 43.42 8.46
CA PRO A 52 -31.40 43.01 8.37
C PRO A 52 -31.23 41.55 8.80
N CYS A 53 -30.24 40.85 8.24
CA CYS A 53 -29.93 39.50 8.67
C CYS A 53 -29.57 39.45 10.17
N PRO A 54 -29.97 38.39 10.91
CA PRO A 54 -29.63 38.25 12.32
C PRO A 54 -28.12 38.32 12.55
N ASP A 55 -27.72 39.08 13.57
CA ASP A 55 -26.32 39.18 13.99
C ASP A 55 -25.92 37.91 14.73
N VAL A 56 -25.14 37.08 14.04
CA VAL A 56 -24.62 35.81 14.56
C VAL A 56 -23.77 36.04 15.80
N THR A 57 -23.07 37.18 15.93
CA THR A 57 -22.23 37.49 17.10
C THR A 57 -23.06 37.71 18.35
N LYS A 58 -24.19 38.43 18.21
CA LYS A 58 -25.13 38.68 19.30
C LYS A 58 -25.85 37.38 19.68
N SER A 59 -26.32 36.61 18.70
CA SER A 59 -26.92 35.30 18.95
C SER A 59 -25.94 34.33 19.64
N LEU A 60 -24.65 34.31 19.25
CA LEU A 60 -23.62 33.48 19.89
C LEU A 60 -23.32 33.89 21.33
N GLN A 61 -23.40 35.18 21.68
CA GLN A 61 -23.26 35.66 23.06
C GLN A 61 -24.39 35.15 23.94
N ASP A 62 -25.62 35.07 23.43
CA ASP A 62 -26.77 34.58 24.19
C ASP A 62 -26.78 33.06 24.34
N VAL A 63 -26.16 32.32 23.41
CA VAL A 63 -26.12 30.85 23.41
C VAL A 63 -24.73 30.22 23.58
N TRP A 64 -23.79 30.95 24.19
CA TRP A 64 -22.41 30.46 24.45
C TRP A 64 -22.36 29.12 25.19
N LEU A 65 -23.34 28.82 26.03
CA LEU A 65 -23.45 27.54 26.75
C LEU A 65 -23.48 26.34 25.79
N LEU A 66 -24.13 26.47 24.63
CA LEU A 66 -24.24 25.39 23.64
C LEU A 66 -22.90 24.99 23.04
N LEU A 67 -21.88 25.86 23.09
CA LEU A 67 -20.55 25.52 22.63
C LEU A 67 -19.90 24.45 23.54
N PHE A 68 -20.11 24.54 24.85
CA PHE A 68 -19.55 23.61 25.84
C PHE A 68 -20.49 22.48 26.24
N TRP A 69 -21.78 22.60 25.92
CA TRP A 69 -22.79 21.58 26.16
C TRP A 69 -22.43 20.18 25.62
N PRO A 70 -21.78 20.02 24.45
CA PRO A 70 -21.28 18.73 23.98
C PRO A 70 -20.37 18.02 24.99
N ILE A 71 -19.49 18.74 25.70
CA ILE A 71 -18.60 18.15 26.72
C ILE A 71 -19.42 17.54 27.85
N TYR A 72 -20.42 18.28 28.33
CA TYR A 72 -21.31 17.84 29.39
C TYR A 72 -22.14 16.61 28.97
N VAL A 73 -22.73 16.64 27.77
CA VAL A 73 -23.52 15.52 27.23
C VAL A 73 -22.68 14.25 27.12
N VAL A 74 -21.47 14.35 26.56
CA VAL A 74 -20.55 13.21 26.41
C VAL A 74 -20.11 12.70 27.77
N PHE A 75 -19.78 13.58 28.72
CA PHE A 75 -19.41 13.22 30.09
C PHE A 75 -20.53 12.45 30.81
N CYS A 76 -21.76 12.97 30.79
CA CYS A 76 -22.92 12.29 31.35
C CYS A 76 -23.16 10.93 30.68
N GLY A 77 -23.04 10.87 29.35
CA GLY A 77 -23.17 9.62 28.61
C GLY A 77 -22.09 8.59 28.97
N THR A 78 -20.85 9.01 29.21
CA THR A 78 -19.77 8.14 29.71
C THR A 78 -20.09 7.61 31.11
N ILE A 79 -20.61 8.44 32.01
CA ILE A 79 -21.04 8.00 33.35
C ILE A 79 -22.15 6.96 33.24
N VAL A 80 -23.18 7.24 32.43
CA VAL A 80 -24.28 6.30 32.18
C VAL A 80 -23.75 4.98 31.61
N GLY A 81 -22.82 5.04 30.65
CA GLY A 81 -22.15 3.87 30.09
C GLY A 81 -21.39 3.05 31.13
N HIS A 82 -20.68 3.72 32.05
CA HIS A 82 -19.95 3.06 33.13
C HIS A 82 -20.91 2.35 34.10
N VAL A 83 -22.01 3.01 34.49
CA VAL A 83 -23.05 2.45 35.34
C VAL A 83 -23.71 1.24 34.67
N VAL A 84 -24.07 1.35 33.39
CA VAL A 84 -24.65 0.26 32.59
C VAL A 84 -23.68 -0.92 32.48
N GLY A 85 -22.40 -0.65 32.19
CA GLY A 85 -21.38 -1.69 32.08
C GLY A 85 -21.18 -2.45 33.40
N LYS A 86 -21.19 -1.73 34.52
CA LYS A 86 -21.09 -2.33 35.86
C LYS A 86 -22.35 -3.12 36.24
N ALA A 87 -23.53 -2.56 36.00
CA ALA A 87 -24.81 -3.20 36.32
C ALA A 87 -25.06 -4.48 35.51
N THR A 88 -24.66 -4.48 34.24
CA THR A 88 -24.85 -5.63 33.34
C THR A 88 -23.67 -6.61 33.35
N LYS A 89 -22.65 -6.37 34.18
CA LYS A 89 -21.41 -7.16 34.28
C LYS A 89 -20.74 -7.36 32.91
N THR A 90 -20.61 -6.28 32.14
CA THR A 90 -19.98 -6.33 30.81
C THR A 90 -18.53 -6.80 30.91
N PRO A 91 -18.08 -7.74 30.06
CA PRO A 91 -16.68 -8.13 29.95
C PRO A 91 -15.77 -6.93 29.68
N LYS A 92 -14.57 -6.92 30.28
CA LYS A 92 -13.62 -5.79 30.18
C LYS A 92 -13.31 -5.41 28.72
N GLN A 93 -13.20 -6.40 27.83
CA GLN A 93 -12.94 -6.21 26.40
C GLN A 93 -14.02 -5.39 25.65
N HIS A 94 -15.26 -5.41 26.14
CA HIS A 94 -16.38 -4.69 25.51
C HIS A 94 -16.78 -3.43 26.27
N MET A 95 -16.14 -3.14 27.41
CA MET A 95 -16.46 -1.98 28.24
C MET A 95 -16.29 -0.68 27.46
N ARG A 96 -15.24 -0.57 26.65
CA ARG A 96 -15.02 0.62 25.81
C ARG A 96 -16.11 0.82 24.77
N SER A 97 -16.59 -0.27 24.15
CA SER A 97 -17.72 -0.22 23.21
C SER A 97 -19.03 0.21 23.89
N VAL A 98 -19.29 -0.25 25.12
CA VAL A 98 -20.45 0.17 25.92
C VAL A 98 -20.36 1.66 26.30
N LEU A 99 -19.17 2.11 26.72
CA LEU A 99 -18.91 3.52 27.01
C LEU A 99 -19.13 4.39 25.77
N ALA A 100 -18.61 3.98 24.61
CA ALA A 100 -18.77 4.72 23.36
C ALA A 100 -20.24 4.79 22.94
N ALA A 101 -20.96 3.67 23.04
CA ALA A 101 -22.36 3.58 22.68
C ALA A 101 -23.26 4.47 23.55
N CYS A 102 -22.91 4.65 24.83
CA CYS A 102 -23.61 5.51 25.77
C CYS A 102 -23.13 6.97 25.74
N ALA A 103 -21.88 7.26 25.41
CA ALA A 103 -21.34 8.61 25.35
C ALA A 103 -21.70 9.36 24.06
N LEU A 104 -21.72 8.67 22.92
CA LEU A 104 -21.77 9.31 21.59
C LEU A 104 -23.11 9.06 20.90
N GLY A 105 -23.94 10.10 20.82
CA GLY A 105 -25.25 10.08 20.16
C GLY A 105 -25.19 10.43 18.68
N ASN A 106 -26.23 10.08 17.92
CA ASN A 106 -26.42 10.54 16.55
C ASN A 106 -26.91 12.00 16.52
N THR A 107 -26.11 12.90 17.08
CA THR A 107 -26.52 14.29 17.30
C THR A 107 -26.47 15.14 16.02
N THR A 108 -25.97 14.56 14.94
CA THR A 108 -25.90 15.18 13.62
C THR A 108 -27.15 14.85 12.79
N GLY A 109 -27.26 13.66 12.23
CA GLY A 109 -28.30 13.37 11.23
C GLY A 109 -29.74 13.42 11.76
N LEU A 110 -29.99 12.90 12.97
CA LEU A 110 -31.36 12.71 13.48
C LEU A 110 -31.97 14.00 14.06
N PRO A 111 -31.28 14.78 14.92
CA PRO A 111 -31.76 16.08 15.38
C PRO A 111 -31.96 17.07 14.25
N ILE A 112 -31.04 17.17 13.28
CA ILE A 112 -31.23 18.07 12.13
C ILE A 112 -32.56 17.75 11.44
N THR A 113 -32.80 16.48 11.14
CA THR A 113 -34.03 16.04 10.46
C THR A 113 -35.27 16.35 11.30
N LEU A 114 -35.25 16.00 12.59
CA LEU A 114 -36.38 16.23 13.49
C LEU A 114 -36.66 17.72 13.71
N LEU A 115 -35.63 18.52 13.99
CA LEU A 115 -35.78 19.96 14.24
C LEU A 115 -36.24 20.69 12.98
N THR A 116 -35.72 20.31 11.79
CA THR A 116 -36.17 20.90 10.51
C THR A 116 -37.66 20.60 10.27
N VAL A 117 -38.09 19.36 10.53
CA VAL A 117 -39.50 18.97 10.37
C VAL A 117 -40.37 19.66 11.42
N VAL A 118 -39.94 19.70 12.69
CA VAL A 118 -40.67 20.39 13.76
C VAL A 118 -40.83 21.86 13.40
N HIS A 119 -39.75 22.57 13.06
CA HIS A 119 -39.82 23.98 12.68
C HIS A 119 -40.78 24.21 11.49
N ALA A 120 -40.70 23.39 10.44
CA ALA A 120 -41.54 23.53 9.26
C ALA A 120 -43.04 23.26 9.48
N ASN A 121 -43.41 22.59 10.59
CA ASN A 121 -44.80 22.22 10.88
C ASN A 121 -45.47 23.13 11.92
N PHE A 122 -44.72 24.06 12.53
CA PHE A 122 -45.25 24.97 13.54
C PHE A 122 -45.40 26.40 12.97
N PRO A 123 -46.49 27.13 13.31
CA PRO A 123 -46.66 28.50 12.85
C PRO A 123 -45.56 29.43 13.36
N SER A 124 -45.17 30.43 12.57
CA SER A 124 -44.16 31.44 12.94
C SER A 124 -44.52 32.27 14.19
N THR A 125 -45.77 32.22 14.63
CA THR A 125 -46.26 32.86 15.86
C THR A 125 -46.02 32.03 17.13
N SER A 126 -45.67 30.75 17.00
CA SER A 126 -45.38 29.85 18.11
C SER A 126 -43.90 29.87 18.50
N ASP A 127 -43.58 29.52 19.75
CA ASP A 127 -42.19 29.55 20.27
C ASP A 127 -41.23 28.60 19.53
N LEU A 128 -41.78 27.59 18.84
CA LEU A 128 -41.05 26.60 18.02
C LEU A 128 -40.96 26.96 16.53
N GLY A 129 -41.85 27.82 16.04
CA GLY A 129 -41.88 28.27 14.65
C GLY A 129 -41.26 29.65 14.45
N ARG A 130 -41.07 30.44 15.52
CA ARG A 130 -40.50 31.80 15.45
C ARG A 130 -39.02 31.80 15.05
N ILE A 131 -38.24 30.84 15.53
CA ILE A 131 -36.79 30.72 15.27
C ILE A 131 -36.47 29.28 14.88
N ASP A 132 -35.62 29.11 13.88
CA ASP A 132 -35.17 27.79 13.44
C ASP A 132 -34.25 27.15 14.51
N PRO A 133 -34.67 26.05 15.18
CA PRO A 133 -33.86 25.39 16.19
C PRO A 133 -32.55 24.82 15.64
N THR A 134 -32.44 24.60 14.33
CA THR A 134 -31.21 24.09 13.71
C THR A 134 -30.04 25.09 13.79
N LEU A 135 -30.32 26.38 14.01
CA LEU A 135 -29.29 27.40 14.25
C LEU A 135 -28.54 27.11 15.55
N PHE A 136 -29.27 26.82 16.63
CA PHE A 136 -28.70 26.45 17.93
C PHE A 136 -27.98 25.10 17.87
N LEU A 137 -28.53 24.14 17.13
CA LEU A 137 -27.87 22.86 16.90
C LEU A 137 -26.53 23.04 16.14
N SER A 138 -26.45 23.99 15.21
CA SER A 138 -25.22 24.27 14.46
C SER A 138 -24.09 24.73 15.38
N VAL A 139 -24.39 25.51 16.43
CA VAL A 139 -23.43 25.91 17.47
C VAL A 139 -22.97 24.70 18.29
N TYR A 140 -23.89 23.82 18.70
CA TYR A 140 -23.55 22.57 19.38
C TYR A 140 -22.64 21.66 18.52
N LEU A 141 -22.88 21.63 17.20
CA LEU A 141 -22.11 20.86 16.22
C LEU A 141 -20.73 21.45 15.89
N LEU A 142 -20.34 22.58 16.49
CA LEU A 142 -18.97 23.08 16.40
C LEU A 142 -17.99 22.20 17.18
N LEU A 143 -18.35 21.83 18.41
CA LEU A 143 -17.48 21.06 19.31
C LEU A 143 -17.82 19.57 19.35
N TYR A 144 -19.08 19.20 19.13
CA TYR A 144 -19.50 17.80 19.19
C TYR A 144 -18.72 16.86 18.26
N PRO A 145 -18.48 17.19 16.97
CA PRO A 145 -17.70 16.32 16.09
C PRO A 145 -16.26 16.14 16.58
N ALA A 146 -15.62 17.17 17.16
CA ALA A 146 -14.28 17.03 17.71
C ALA A 146 -14.23 16.04 18.89
N LEU A 147 -15.26 16.03 19.75
CA LEU A 147 -15.40 15.03 20.81
C LEU A 147 -15.72 13.64 20.25
N GLN A 148 -16.60 13.57 19.25
CA GLN A 148 -17.01 12.31 18.63
C GLN A 148 -15.82 11.60 17.97
N TRP A 149 -15.01 12.33 17.19
CA TRP A 149 -13.85 11.78 16.48
C TRP A 149 -12.59 11.68 17.36
N GLY A 150 -12.39 12.62 18.29
CA GLY A 150 -11.28 12.59 19.25
C GLY A 150 -11.49 11.57 20.37
N TYR A 151 -12.43 11.85 21.30
CA TYR A 151 -12.70 10.99 22.44
C TYR A 151 -13.30 9.65 22.03
N GLY A 152 -14.22 9.64 21.06
CA GLY A 152 -14.77 8.39 20.53
C GLY A 152 -13.77 7.54 19.76
N GLY A 153 -12.90 8.19 18.97
CA GLY A 153 -11.84 7.50 18.23
C GLY A 153 -10.81 6.88 19.19
N TRP A 154 -10.46 7.59 20.26
CA TRP A 154 -9.61 7.06 21.33
C TRP A 154 -10.25 5.87 22.06
N LEU A 155 -11.53 5.97 22.39
CA LEU A 155 -12.24 4.92 23.12
C LEU A 155 -12.40 3.64 22.29
N LEU A 156 -12.55 3.76 20.97
CA LEU A 156 -12.71 2.64 20.04
C LEU A 156 -11.39 2.19 19.40
N ALA A 157 -10.27 2.85 19.71
CA ALA A 157 -8.97 2.43 19.23
C ALA A 157 -8.62 1.04 19.80
N PRO A 158 -8.06 0.13 18.97
CA PRO A 158 -7.60 -1.16 19.44
C PRO A 158 -6.50 -1.00 20.50
N ASP A 159 -6.48 -1.92 21.48
CA ASP A 159 -5.44 -1.94 22.51
C ASP A 159 -4.08 -2.22 21.87
N ASN A 160 -3.09 -1.38 22.19
CA ASN A 160 -1.72 -1.50 21.71
C ASN A 160 -1.11 -2.86 22.13
N PRO A 161 -0.71 -3.75 21.19
CA PRO A 161 -0.17 -5.08 21.52
C PRO A 161 1.10 -5.05 22.39
N LYS A 162 1.82 -3.93 22.39
CA LYS A 162 3.08 -3.76 23.13
C LYS A 162 2.90 -3.69 24.66
N ALA A 163 1.70 -3.43 25.19
CA ALA A 163 1.47 -3.26 26.63
C ALA A 163 1.01 -4.54 27.36
N THR A 164 0.39 -5.49 26.66
CA THR A 164 -0.18 -6.71 27.25
C THR A 164 0.74 -7.94 27.19
N ALA A 165 1.86 -7.87 26.48
CA ALA A 165 2.89 -8.92 26.47
C ALA A 165 3.75 -8.98 27.75
N LYS A 166 3.64 -7.97 28.65
CA LYS A 166 4.46 -7.87 29.87
C LYS A 166 3.87 -8.55 31.13
N SER A 167 2.77 -9.30 31.04
CA SER A 167 2.15 -9.90 32.23
C SER A 167 1.74 -11.37 32.11
N LYS A 168 2.47 -12.17 31.32
CA LYS A 168 2.41 -13.62 31.46
C LYS A 168 3.81 -14.14 31.76
N ASP A 169 4.08 -14.24 33.06
CA ASP A 169 5.11 -15.13 33.57
C ASP A 169 4.83 -16.52 33.02
N PHE A 170 5.66 -16.97 32.09
CA PHE A 170 5.71 -18.36 31.66
C PHE A 170 6.96 -18.95 32.28
N GLU A 171 6.75 -19.70 33.37
CA GLU A 171 7.77 -20.52 34.01
C GLU A 171 8.35 -21.50 32.97
N LEU A 172 9.68 -21.45 32.81
CA LEU A 172 10.45 -22.43 32.05
C LEU A 172 10.41 -23.79 32.79
N PRO A 173 10.03 -24.90 32.13
CA PRO A 173 10.36 -26.21 32.66
C PRO A 173 11.86 -26.45 32.49
N THR A 174 12.58 -26.43 33.61
CA THR A 174 13.90 -27.03 33.75
C THR A 174 13.83 -28.53 33.52
N SER A 175 14.35 -29.02 32.39
CA SER A 175 14.94 -30.36 32.32
C SER A 175 15.91 -30.48 31.15
N THR A 176 17.19 -30.44 31.49
CA THR A 176 18.32 -30.82 30.67
C THR A 176 18.23 -32.32 30.36
N THR A 177 18.08 -32.72 29.09
CA THR A 177 18.67 -33.97 28.58
C THR A 177 18.73 -34.03 27.06
N SER A 178 19.98 -34.12 26.56
CA SER A 178 20.46 -34.74 25.32
C SER A 178 19.73 -34.49 23.99
N ILE A 179 20.24 -33.52 23.22
CA ILE A 179 20.54 -33.72 21.79
C ILE A 179 21.89 -33.02 21.51
N THR A 180 22.96 -33.57 22.08
CA THR A 180 24.36 -33.27 21.76
C THR A 180 24.90 -34.40 20.88
N GLU A 181 24.35 -34.56 19.67
CA GLU A 181 24.93 -35.49 18.69
C GLU A 181 24.63 -35.16 17.21
N THR A 182 24.28 -33.91 16.87
CA THR A 182 24.21 -33.50 15.43
C THR A 182 24.50 -32.03 15.21
N LEU A 183 25.60 -31.53 15.79
CA LEU A 183 26.06 -30.14 15.53
C LEU A 183 27.58 -29.99 15.58
N ASN A 184 28.32 -31.05 15.22
CA ASN A 184 29.78 -31.02 15.08
C ASN A 184 30.28 -31.77 13.83
N GLN A 185 29.62 -31.56 12.68
CA GLN A 185 30.13 -32.04 11.38
C GLN A 185 30.24 -30.95 10.28
N ASN A 186 29.88 -29.69 10.57
CA ASN A 186 29.87 -28.61 9.55
C ASN A 186 30.86 -27.46 9.80
N VAL A 187 31.75 -27.58 10.80
CA VAL A 187 32.75 -26.53 11.11
C VAL A 187 34.20 -26.99 10.82
N LEU A 188 34.41 -28.23 10.38
CA LEU A 188 35.74 -28.74 10.00
C LEU A 188 35.92 -29.02 8.50
N ASN A 189 34.94 -28.74 7.64
CA ASN A 189 35.07 -28.88 6.18
C ASN A 189 35.51 -27.61 5.44
N ASN A 190 35.87 -26.52 6.14
CA ASN A 190 36.29 -25.27 5.51
C ASN A 190 37.74 -24.86 5.82
N LEU A 191 38.60 -25.81 6.19
CA LEU A 191 40.03 -25.55 6.37
C LEU A 191 40.94 -26.24 5.33
N GLU A 192 40.38 -26.88 4.29
CA GLU A 192 41.16 -27.40 3.15
C GLU A 192 41.08 -26.53 1.88
N ALA A 193 40.22 -25.50 1.83
CA ALA A 193 40.18 -24.55 0.71
C ALA A 193 41.29 -23.48 0.77
N ALA A 194 41.96 -23.32 1.92
CA ALA A 194 43.00 -22.32 2.12
C ALA A 194 44.43 -22.75 1.71
N ALA A 195 44.64 -24.04 1.37
CA ALA A 195 45.95 -24.57 0.98
C ALA A 195 46.14 -24.82 -0.53
N TYR A 196 45.08 -24.66 -1.35
CA TYR A 196 45.16 -24.84 -2.80
C TYR A 196 45.62 -23.57 -3.54
N TYR A 197 45.41 -22.38 -2.96
CA TYR A 197 45.66 -21.09 -3.62
C TYR A 197 47.01 -20.43 -3.32
N ASP A 198 47.87 -21.05 -2.50
CA ASP A 198 49.19 -20.49 -2.16
C ASP A 198 50.34 -21.03 -3.04
N LYS A 199 50.07 -22.00 -3.93
CA LYS A 199 51.14 -22.71 -4.69
C LYS A 199 51.24 -22.41 -6.18
N HIS A 200 50.39 -21.57 -6.77
CA HIS A 200 50.42 -21.26 -8.21
C HIS A 200 50.71 -19.77 -8.53
N ARG A 201 51.33 -19.04 -7.60
CA ARG A 201 51.58 -17.59 -7.73
C ARG A 201 52.88 -17.21 -8.47
N HIS A 202 53.58 -18.14 -9.10
CA HIS A 202 54.77 -17.83 -9.91
C HIS A 202 54.86 -18.69 -11.18
N GLY A 203 54.76 -18.04 -12.35
CA GLY A 203 55.22 -18.62 -13.61
C GLY A 203 54.36 -18.30 -14.83
N LEU A 204 54.45 -17.08 -15.34
CA LEU A 204 54.30 -16.83 -16.78
C LEU A 204 55.65 -17.13 -17.44
N VAL A 205 55.76 -18.21 -18.21
CA VAL A 205 56.76 -18.37 -19.28
C VAL A 205 56.15 -19.21 -20.43
N SER A 206 56.36 -18.69 -21.63
CA SER A 206 56.08 -19.21 -22.99
C SER A 206 56.29 -20.71 -23.26
N ALA A 207 55.57 -21.28 -24.23
CA ALA A 207 56.11 -21.87 -25.48
C ALA A 207 55.09 -22.76 -26.25
N ASP A 208 55.00 -22.52 -27.57
CA ASP A 208 54.95 -23.44 -28.73
C ASP A 208 53.92 -24.57 -28.95
N GLU A 209 53.29 -24.45 -30.14
CA GLU A 209 53.05 -25.43 -31.24
C GLU A 209 52.50 -26.86 -31.06
N GLY A 210 51.57 -27.20 -31.99
CA GLY A 210 51.23 -28.55 -32.48
C GLY A 210 49.92 -29.12 -31.86
N MET A 211 48.99 -29.76 -32.57
CA MET A 211 49.08 -30.57 -33.78
C MET A 211 47.65 -30.97 -34.26
N TYR A 212 47.34 -30.73 -35.54
CA TYR A 212 46.47 -31.45 -36.51
C TYR A 212 45.10 -32.05 -36.12
N VAL A 213 44.04 -31.69 -36.90
CA VAL A 213 43.34 -32.58 -37.87
C VAL A 213 42.81 -31.74 -39.06
N SER A 214 42.76 -32.38 -40.22
CA SER A 214 42.83 -31.97 -41.62
C SER A 214 41.52 -31.64 -42.38
N GLU A 215 41.70 -30.80 -43.42
CA GLU A 215 41.05 -30.78 -44.77
C GLU A 215 39.52 -30.53 -44.90
N GLY A 216 39.01 -29.66 -45.78
CA GLY A 216 39.60 -28.77 -46.79
C GLY A 216 38.52 -28.03 -47.62
N ASN A 217 38.90 -26.88 -48.22
CA ASN A 217 38.32 -26.12 -49.35
C ASN A 217 36.85 -25.64 -49.26
N LEU A 218 36.48 -24.35 -49.46
CA LEU A 218 36.90 -23.33 -50.45
C LEU A 218 36.67 -21.88 -49.95
N ARG A 219 37.62 -20.98 -50.28
CA ARG A 219 37.54 -19.62 -50.90
C ARG A 219 36.24 -18.80 -50.70
N ASP A 220 36.21 -17.49 -50.40
CA ASP A 220 37.11 -16.35 -50.67
C ASP A 220 36.54 -15.08 -49.96
N LEU A 221 37.41 -14.10 -49.62
CA LEU A 221 37.18 -12.63 -49.36
C LEU A 221 36.49 -12.21 -48.03
N ASP A 222 36.83 -11.15 -47.28
CA ASP A 222 37.83 -10.08 -47.32
C ASP A 222 37.90 -9.42 -45.92
N THR A 223 39.12 -9.38 -45.38
CA THR A 223 39.86 -8.35 -44.60
C THR A 223 39.22 -7.05 -44.03
N ASP A 224 39.84 -6.64 -42.91
CA ASP A 224 39.96 -5.31 -42.26
C ASP A 224 38.88 -4.92 -41.22
N ALA A 225 39.18 -4.43 -40.00
CA ALA A 225 40.37 -3.77 -39.48
C ALA A 225 40.53 -3.94 -37.95
N SER A 226 41.78 -3.80 -37.52
CA SER A 226 42.36 -4.08 -36.20
C SER A 226 42.27 -2.95 -35.17
N CYS A 227 42.37 -3.38 -33.90
CA CYS A 227 42.59 -2.65 -32.65
C CYS A 227 43.97 -1.96 -32.58
N GLU A 228 44.05 -0.74 -32.05
CA GLU A 228 45.31 -0.12 -31.60
C GLU A 228 45.19 0.36 -30.14
N THR A 229 46.09 -0.17 -29.30
CA THR A 229 46.42 0.28 -27.95
C THR A 229 47.63 1.20 -28.00
N THR A 230 47.69 2.22 -27.14
CA THR A 230 48.95 2.93 -26.86
C THR A 230 49.05 3.28 -25.38
N SER A 231 50.16 2.84 -24.80
CA SER A 231 50.65 3.05 -23.44
C SER A 231 51.21 4.46 -23.24
N LEU A 232 51.31 4.92 -21.99
CA LEU A 232 52.38 5.82 -21.52
C LEU A 232 52.49 5.82 -19.99
N ILE A 233 53.73 5.59 -19.53
CA ILE A 233 54.19 5.50 -18.13
C ILE A 233 55.03 6.75 -17.82
N THR A 234 54.88 7.31 -16.61
CA THR A 234 55.91 8.10 -15.87
C THR A 234 55.67 7.89 -14.36
N LYS A 235 56.53 7.17 -13.59
CA LYS A 235 57.67 7.64 -12.74
C LYS A 235 57.36 8.97 -12.02
N THR A 236 57.52 9.21 -10.72
CA THR A 236 58.35 8.72 -9.58
C THR A 236 57.76 9.43 -8.33
N ASP A 237 57.79 8.95 -7.08
CA ASP A 237 58.93 8.88 -6.14
C ASP A 237 58.48 8.23 -4.82
N SER A 238 59.43 7.55 -4.18
CA SER A 238 59.38 6.94 -2.85
C SER A 238 59.95 7.88 -1.79
N GLU A 239 59.34 7.98 -0.60
CA GLU A 239 60.10 8.14 0.66
C GLU A 239 59.23 8.01 1.93
N ASN A 240 59.87 7.43 2.96
CA ASN A 240 59.57 7.44 4.40
C ASN A 240 58.56 6.44 5.00
N TYR A 241 59.12 5.25 5.19
CA TYR A 241 58.85 4.32 6.30
C TYR A 241 59.50 4.87 7.60
N GLN A 242 58.74 5.05 8.67
CA GLN A 242 59.26 5.03 10.04
C GLN A 242 58.38 4.16 10.93
N SER A 243 58.93 3.00 11.26
CA SER A 243 58.47 2.09 12.29
C SER A 243 58.80 2.65 13.68
N THR A 244 57.82 2.67 14.57
CA THR A 244 58.09 2.59 16.02
C THR A 244 57.26 1.45 16.60
N ASP A 245 57.98 0.36 16.82
CA ASP A 245 57.59 -0.80 17.60
C ASP A 245 57.52 -0.42 19.08
N ARG A 246 56.40 -0.72 19.76
CA ARG A 246 56.35 -0.88 21.23
C ARG A 246 55.16 -1.74 21.64
N SER A 247 55.51 -2.97 22.00
CA SER A 247 54.71 -3.98 22.70
C SER A 247 54.02 -3.45 23.97
N VAL A 248 52.70 -3.66 24.10
CA VAL A 248 52.00 -3.77 25.39
C VAL A 248 50.93 -4.87 25.28
N GLN A 249 50.88 -5.72 26.29
CA GLN A 249 50.03 -6.91 26.43
C GLN A 249 48.52 -6.59 26.47
N PRO A 250 47.63 -7.56 26.16
CA PRO A 250 46.18 -7.35 26.21
C PRO A 250 45.68 -7.37 27.65
N GLU A 251 45.29 -6.21 28.17
CA GLU A 251 44.43 -6.14 29.36
C GLU A 251 43.00 -6.53 28.97
N ALA A 252 42.52 -7.63 29.54
CA ALA A 252 41.12 -8.01 29.52
C ALA A 252 40.30 -6.96 30.29
N LYS A 253 39.49 -6.16 29.57
CA LYS A 253 38.45 -5.33 30.19
C LYS A 253 37.17 -6.13 30.38
N SER A 254 36.65 -6.02 31.60
CA SER A 254 35.45 -6.66 32.13
C SER A 254 34.19 -6.34 31.33
N LEU A 255 33.34 -7.35 31.24
CA LEU A 255 32.02 -7.39 30.59
C LEU A 255 30.91 -6.65 31.36
N ASP A 256 31.20 -5.48 31.90
CA ASP A 256 30.23 -4.66 32.66
C ASP A 256 30.39 -3.19 32.26
N ASP A 257 30.00 -2.84 31.02
CA ASP A 257 29.63 -1.47 30.61
C ASP A 257 29.06 -1.51 29.17
N VAL A 258 27.92 -2.18 29.02
CA VAL A 258 27.02 -1.94 27.88
C VAL A 258 25.88 -1.07 28.42
N PRO A 259 25.67 0.16 27.93
CA PRO A 259 24.51 0.94 28.32
C PRO A 259 23.26 0.20 27.86
N SER A 260 22.48 -0.28 28.83
CA SER A 260 21.13 -0.79 28.60
C SER A 260 20.35 0.24 27.77
N PRO A 261 19.57 -0.17 26.75
CA PRO A 261 18.71 0.76 26.04
C PRO A 261 17.61 1.21 26.99
N VAL A 262 17.80 2.39 27.59
CA VAL A 262 16.74 3.15 28.23
C VAL A 262 15.75 3.50 27.11
N PRO A 263 14.44 3.24 27.27
CA PRO A 263 13.47 3.65 26.27
C PRO A 263 13.47 5.18 26.21
N ASN A 264 13.86 5.73 25.06
CA ASN A 264 13.69 7.15 24.76
C ASN A 264 12.19 7.47 24.77
N MET A 265 11.70 7.91 25.93
CA MET A 265 10.41 8.55 26.09
C MET A 265 10.59 10.03 25.80
N GLU A 266 10.87 10.36 24.55
CA GLU A 266 10.69 11.69 23.99
C GLU A 266 9.94 11.56 22.67
N SER A 267 8.68 11.11 22.73
CA SER A 267 7.72 11.53 21.70
C SER A 267 7.62 13.04 21.81
N THR A 268 8.03 13.76 20.78
CA THR A 268 8.05 15.22 20.80
C THR A 268 6.64 15.70 21.15
N LEU A 269 6.50 16.69 22.05
CA LEU A 269 5.20 17.33 22.33
C LEU A 269 4.53 17.74 21.02
N LEU A 270 5.34 18.13 20.03
CA LEU A 270 4.94 18.44 18.67
C LEU A 270 4.32 17.25 17.91
N GLU A 271 4.88 16.04 17.98
CA GLU A 271 4.32 14.83 17.35
C GLU A 271 3.03 14.39 18.04
N THR A 272 2.97 14.51 19.36
CA THR A 272 1.73 14.26 20.13
C THR A 272 0.66 15.29 19.77
N MET A 273 1.03 16.57 19.65
CA MET A 273 0.12 17.63 19.23
C MET A 273 -0.28 17.51 17.76
N GLN A 274 0.59 17.04 16.87
CA GLN A 274 0.28 16.76 15.45
C GLN A 274 -0.66 15.56 15.32
N ASN A 275 -0.44 14.51 16.11
CA ASN A 275 -1.33 13.34 16.17
C ASN A 275 -2.69 13.67 16.78
N ILE A 276 -2.75 14.55 17.78
CA ILE A 276 -4.01 15.05 18.33
C ILE A 276 -4.70 16.00 17.34
N SER A 277 -3.96 16.92 16.73
CA SER A 277 -4.46 17.89 15.76
C SER A 277 -5.05 17.22 14.52
N SER A 278 -4.36 16.25 13.91
CA SER A 278 -4.86 15.49 12.77
C SER A 278 -6.09 14.64 13.09
N ARG A 279 -6.27 14.22 14.35
CA ARG A 279 -7.46 13.51 14.81
C ARG A 279 -8.62 14.43 15.19
N CYS A 280 -8.33 15.65 15.64
CA CYS A 280 -9.34 16.65 16.03
C CYS A 280 -9.83 17.52 14.86
N LEU A 281 -8.99 17.82 13.86
CA LEU A 281 -9.30 18.64 12.68
C LEU A 281 -9.83 17.79 11.51
N GLN A 282 -10.82 16.96 11.77
CA GLN A 282 -11.51 16.22 10.71
C GLN A 282 -12.29 17.19 9.80
N PRO A 283 -12.54 16.86 8.52
CA PRO A 283 -13.20 17.76 7.56
C PRO A 283 -14.49 18.42 8.07
N PRO A 284 -15.39 17.74 8.81
CA PRO A 284 -16.57 18.39 9.38
C PRO A 284 -16.25 19.49 10.41
N VAL A 285 -15.20 19.30 11.22
CA VAL A 285 -14.72 20.28 12.21
C VAL A 285 -14.15 21.49 11.48
N ILE A 286 -13.37 21.27 10.41
CA ILE A 286 -12.84 22.36 9.57
C ILE A 286 -13.98 23.17 8.94
N GLY A 287 -15.00 22.51 8.39
CA GLY A 287 -16.17 23.18 7.81
C GLY A 287 -16.91 24.06 8.82
N SER A 288 -17.17 23.52 10.02
CA SER A 288 -17.76 24.25 11.15
C SER A 288 -16.95 25.48 11.58
N ILE A 289 -15.65 25.32 11.83
CA ILE A 289 -14.76 26.41 12.27
C ILE A 289 -14.67 27.50 11.19
N THR A 290 -14.50 27.10 9.93
CA THR A 290 -14.40 28.05 8.81
C THR A 290 -15.69 28.82 8.62
N GLY A 291 -16.85 28.14 8.74
CA GLY A 291 -18.16 28.78 8.66
C GLY A 291 -18.36 29.83 9.76
N LEU A 292 -17.99 29.48 10.99
CA LEU A 292 -18.05 30.39 12.14
C LEU A 292 -17.12 31.59 12.00
N LEU A 293 -15.87 31.37 11.57
CA LEU A 293 -14.91 32.44 11.34
C LEU A 293 -15.44 33.45 10.32
N ILE A 294 -16.01 32.98 9.21
CA ILE A 294 -16.61 33.87 8.20
C ILE A 294 -17.85 34.58 8.75
N ALA A 295 -18.70 33.89 9.50
CA ALA A 295 -19.94 34.47 10.04
C ALA A 295 -19.70 35.59 11.07
N ILE A 296 -18.59 35.54 11.82
CA ILE A 296 -18.20 36.58 12.79
C ILE A 296 -17.79 37.90 12.12
N PHE A 297 -17.34 37.87 10.86
CA PHE A 297 -16.92 39.07 10.12
C PHE A 297 -17.99 39.47 9.10
N PRO A 298 -18.85 40.47 9.37
CA PRO A 298 -20.01 40.81 8.52
C PRO A 298 -19.61 41.20 7.10
N HIS A 299 -18.45 41.84 6.92
CA HIS A 299 -17.93 42.23 5.62
C HIS A 299 -17.56 41.03 4.74
N VAL A 300 -17.02 39.96 5.34
CA VAL A 300 -16.64 38.74 4.63
C VAL A 300 -17.87 37.88 4.38
N ARG A 301 -18.77 37.78 5.38
CA ARG A 301 -20.07 37.12 5.24
C ARG A 301 -20.91 37.75 4.12
N GLY A 302 -20.91 39.08 4.03
CA GLY A 302 -21.62 39.86 2.99
C GLY A 302 -21.15 39.64 1.55
N LEU A 303 -19.97 39.03 1.35
CA LEU A 303 -19.50 38.61 0.03
C LEU A 303 -20.20 37.33 -0.45
N LEU A 304 -20.56 36.45 0.49
CA LEU A 304 -21.17 35.15 0.22
C LEU A 304 -22.69 35.20 0.27
N VAL A 305 -23.26 36.03 1.17
CA VAL A 305 -24.70 36.13 1.39
C VAL A 305 -25.13 37.60 1.54
N ASP A 306 -26.19 38.03 0.87
CA ASP A 306 -26.72 39.40 1.02
C ASP A 306 -27.34 39.58 2.43
N LEU A 307 -26.76 40.51 3.20
CA LEU A 307 -27.12 40.79 4.59
C LEU A 307 -28.10 41.95 4.77
N ASN A 308 -28.29 42.79 3.74
CA ASN A 308 -28.99 44.06 3.85
C ASN A 308 -30.42 43.96 3.34
N HIS A 309 -30.59 43.69 2.05
CA HIS A 309 -31.91 43.68 1.39
C HIS A 309 -32.39 42.26 1.06
N ARG A 310 -31.64 41.24 1.49
CA ARG A 310 -31.96 39.81 1.31
C ARG A 310 -32.42 39.47 -0.12
N SER A 311 -31.81 40.15 -1.09
CA SER A 311 -32.19 40.22 -2.51
C SER A 311 -31.37 39.26 -3.39
N SER A 312 -30.54 38.41 -2.77
CA SER A 312 -29.62 37.51 -3.45
C SER A 312 -28.59 38.22 -4.36
N SER A 313 -28.17 39.44 -4.00
CA SER A 313 -27.28 40.27 -4.82
C SER A 313 -25.79 40.20 -4.42
N ALA A 314 -25.41 39.34 -3.46
CA ALA A 314 -24.02 39.24 -3.04
C ALA A 314 -23.09 38.69 -4.14
N PRO A 315 -21.84 39.17 -4.27
CA PRO A 315 -20.94 38.83 -5.38
C PRO A 315 -20.69 37.33 -5.60
N PHE A 316 -20.61 36.55 -4.51
CA PHE A 316 -20.36 35.10 -4.56
C PHE A 316 -21.58 34.27 -4.12
N GLN A 317 -22.78 34.86 -4.11
CA GLN A 317 -24.02 34.18 -3.73
C GLN A 317 -24.25 32.91 -4.54
N TRP A 318 -24.05 32.96 -5.87
CA TRP A 318 -24.23 31.80 -6.76
C TRP A 318 -23.37 30.59 -6.36
N PHE A 319 -22.14 30.85 -5.89
CA PHE A 319 -21.21 29.81 -5.46
C PHE A 319 -21.63 29.27 -4.10
N PHE A 320 -21.99 30.17 -3.18
CA PHE A 320 -22.50 29.79 -1.87
C PHE A 320 -23.77 28.95 -1.94
N ASP A 321 -24.72 29.31 -2.82
CA ASP A 321 -25.95 28.56 -3.05
C ASP A 321 -25.66 27.15 -3.59
N GLY A 322 -24.67 27.02 -4.49
CA GLY A 322 -24.18 25.72 -4.95
C GLY A 322 -23.63 24.85 -3.81
N LEU A 323 -22.78 25.43 -2.96
CA LEU A 323 -22.27 24.74 -1.77
C LEU A 323 -23.39 24.37 -0.79
N TYR A 324 -24.39 25.24 -0.64
CA TYR A 324 -25.52 25.05 0.26
C TYR A 324 -26.38 23.87 -0.18
N VAL A 325 -26.69 23.76 -1.48
CA VAL A 325 -27.44 22.62 -2.05
C VAL A 325 -26.68 21.31 -1.87
N VAL A 326 -25.36 21.29 -2.11
CA VAL A 326 -24.53 20.10 -1.86
C VAL A 326 -24.51 19.75 -0.37
N GLY A 327 -24.41 20.76 0.50
CA GLY A 327 -24.51 20.60 1.95
C GLY A 327 -25.82 19.97 2.38
N LEU A 328 -26.96 20.46 1.86
CA LEU A 328 -28.29 19.90 2.16
C LEU A 328 -28.41 18.40 1.80
N SER A 329 -27.58 17.89 0.87
CA SER A 329 -27.52 16.47 0.53
C SER A 329 -26.91 15.59 1.64
N ALA A 330 -26.33 16.17 2.69
CA ALA A 330 -25.85 15.42 3.85
C ALA A 330 -26.98 14.67 4.57
N VAL A 331 -28.13 15.32 4.76
CA VAL A 331 -29.30 14.73 5.41
C VAL A 331 -29.79 13.45 4.69
N PRO A 332 -30.08 13.48 3.37
CA PRO A 332 -30.56 12.32 2.65
C PRO A 332 -29.53 11.17 2.60
N ILE A 333 -28.24 11.47 2.41
CA ILE A 333 -27.17 10.46 2.38
C ILE A 333 -27.06 9.73 3.73
N ASN A 334 -27.07 10.47 4.85
CA ASN A 334 -27.00 9.85 6.17
C ASN A 334 -28.23 9.00 6.52
N MET A 335 -29.41 9.41 6.06
CA MET A 335 -30.62 8.60 6.20
C MET A 335 -30.52 7.31 5.39
N MET A 336 -29.91 7.34 4.20
CA MET A 336 -29.67 6.15 3.39
C MET A 336 -28.67 5.19 4.07
N ILE A 337 -27.56 5.70 4.60
CA ILE A 337 -26.57 4.92 5.38
C ILE A 337 -27.22 4.23 6.59
N LEU A 338 -28.07 4.95 7.33
CA LEU A 338 -28.85 4.38 8.44
C LEU A 338 -29.69 3.18 7.97
N GLY A 339 -30.37 3.32 6.83
CA GLY A 339 -31.14 2.26 6.20
C GLY A 339 -30.31 1.02 5.88
N CYS A 340 -29.14 1.21 5.28
CA CYS A 340 -28.21 0.12 4.99
C CYS A 340 -27.73 -0.58 6.26
N ASN A 341 -27.38 0.17 7.31
CA ASN A 341 -26.93 -0.39 8.60
C ASN A 341 -28.00 -1.23 9.31
N LEU A 342 -29.25 -0.77 9.27
CA LEU A 342 -30.39 -1.53 9.77
C LEU A 342 -30.59 -2.84 8.98
N SER A 343 -30.40 -2.79 7.66
CA SER A 343 -30.48 -3.97 6.78
C SER A 343 -29.37 -4.98 7.08
N SER A 344 -28.12 -4.53 7.23
CA SER A 344 -27.00 -5.39 7.63
C SER A 344 -27.27 -6.06 9.00
N SER A 345 -27.79 -5.30 9.96
CA SER A 345 -28.14 -5.81 11.30
C SER A 345 -29.27 -6.85 11.25
N ALA A 346 -30.29 -6.61 10.42
CA ALA A 346 -31.40 -7.55 10.22
C ALA A 346 -30.94 -8.85 9.56
N GLN A 347 -30.08 -8.79 8.53
CA GLN A 347 -29.51 -9.96 7.87
C GLN A 347 -28.67 -10.80 8.84
N SER A 348 -27.85 -10.16 9.67
CA SER A 348 -27.06 -10.83 10.72
C SER A 348 -27.93 -11.48 11.78
N TRP A 349 -29.06 -10.86 12.15
CA TRP A 349 -30.02 -11.45 13.09
C TRP A 349 -30.77 -12.66 12.51
N ILE A 350 -31.15 -12.62 11.23
CA ILE A 350 -31.76 -13.75 10.54
C ILE A 350 -30.78 -14.93 10.48
N LYS A 351 -29.52 -14.69 10.09
CA LYS A 351 -28.45 -15.70 10.16
C LYS A 351 -28.30 -16.28 11.57
N ARG A 352 -28.34 -15.43 12.62
CA ARG A 352 -28.23 -15.82 14.04
C ARG A 352 -29.35 -16.76 14.50
N SER A 353 -30.57 -16.60 13.99
CA SER A 353 -31.72 -17.48 14.34
C SER A 353 -31.62 -18.88 13.72
N SER A 354 -30.72 -19.08 12.74
CA SER A 354 -30.52 -20.33 12.01
C SER A 354 -29.31 -21.16 12.49
N LEU A 355 -28.51 -20.67 13.45
CA LEU A 355 -27.32 -21.38 13.96
C LEU A 355 -27.60 -22.16 15.26
N SER A 356 -27.01 -23.36 15.37
CA SER A 356 -27.04 -24.23 16.56
C SER A 356 -26.33 -23.59 17.76
N LYS A 357 -26.83 -23.86 18.98
CA LYS A 357 -26.33 -23.32 20.27
C LYS A 357 -24.83 -23.51 20.52
N THR A 358 -24.20 -24.51 19.91
CA THR A 358 -22.77 -24.84 20.10
C THR A 358 -21.79 -23.93 19.36
N THR A 359 -22.20 -23.23 18.29
CA THR A 359 -21.35 -22.28 17.56
C THR A 359 -21.33 -20.88 18.20
N PHE A 360 -22.18 -20.66 19.20
CA PHE A 360 -22.40 -19.35 19.83
C PHE A 360 -21.22 -18.87 20.71
N ALA A 361 -20.37 -19.79 21.19
CA ALA A 361 -19.30 -19.48 22.13
C ALA A 361 -18.04 -18.83 21.52
N ASN A 362 -17.88 -18.84 20.19
CA ASN A 362 -16.65 -18.43 19.51
C ASN A 362 -16.78 -17.11 18.72
N THR A 363 -17.72 -16.25 19.08
CA THR A 363 -17.99 -15.00 18.35
C THR A 363 -17.87 -13.78 19.26
N ASN A 364 -17.17 -12.73 18.79
CA ASN A 364 -16.89 -11.48 19.50
C ASN A 364 -18.13 -10.55 19.66
N PHE A 365 -19.31 -11.10 19.97
CA PHE A 365 -20.53 -10.31 20.12
C PHE A 365 -20.76 -9.81 21.56
N LEU A 366 -21.35 -8.61 21.67
CA LEU A 366 -21.81 -8.05 22.93
C LEU A 366 -22.87 -8.95 23.60
N PRO A 367 -22.76 -9.23 24.92
CA PRO A 367 -23.79 -9.98 25.65
C PRO A 367 -25.16 -9.27 25.60
N MET A 368 -26.24 -10.04 25.48
CA MET A 368 -27.62 -9.51 25.46
C MET A 368 -27.96 -8.61 26.67
N PRO A 369 -27.54 -8.90 27.91
CA PRO A 369 -27.76 -8.00 29.04
C PRO A 369 -27.11 -6.63 28.85
N SER A 370 -25.89 -6.58 28.27
CA SER A 370 -25.18 -5.34 27.99
C SER A 370 -25.84 -4.56 26.84
N MET A 371 -26.33 -5.24 25.81
CA MET A 371 -27.11 -4.58 24.74
C MET A 371 -28.40 -3.94 25.27
N LEU A 372 -29.17 -4.67 26.09
CA LEU A 372 -30.39 -4.14 26.70
C LEU A 372 -30.07 -2.99 27.67
N GLY A 373 -28.97 -3.11 28.41
CA GLY A 373 -28.47 -2.04 29.27
C GLY A 373 -28.12 -0.77 28.51
N ILE A 374 -27.48 -0.87 27.34
CA ILE A 374 -27.22 0.29 26.46
C ILE A 374 -28.53 0.95 26.06
N VAL A 375 -29.54 0.18 25.64
CA VAL A 375 -30.85 0.72 25.25
C VAL A 375 -31.50 1.48 26.41
N VAL A 376 -31.53 0.91 27.62
CA VAL A 376 -32.08 1.58 28.81
C VAL A 376 -31.26 2.82 29.16
N GLY A 377 -29.93 2.73 29.11
CA GLY A 377 -29.02 3.84 29.37
C GLY A 377 -29.26 5.02 28.41
N LYS A 378 -29.30 4.74 27.11
CA LYS A 378 -29.45 5.75 26.06
C LYS A 378 -30.86 6.28 25.90
N MET A 379 -31.87 5.42 25.98
CA MET A 379 -33.25 5.79 25.64
C MET A 379 -34.08 6.23 26.85
N LEU A 380 -33.64 5.94 28.09
CA LEU A 380 -34.37 6.30 29.31
C LEU A 380 -33.52 7.15 30.26
N LEU A 381 -32.35 6.66 30.68
CA LEU A 381 -31.53 7.36 31.67
C LEU A 381 -30.95 8.67 31.15
N GLN A 382 -30.41 8.67 29.93
CA GLN A 382 -29.80 9.87 29.36
C GLN A 382 -30.81 11.00 29.08
N PRO A 383 -32.01 10.74 28.50
CA PRO A 383 -33.06 11.75 28.39
C PRO A 383 -33.50 12.31 29.75
N LEU A 384 -33.64 11.46 30.78
CA LEU A 384 -33.98 11.91 32.12
C LEU A 384 -32.91 12.85 32.69
N VAL A 385 -31.62 12.51 32.52
CA VAL A 385 -30.51 13.39 32.89
C VAL A 385 -30.60 14.72 32.13
N GLY A 386 -30.88 14.69 30.83
CA GLY A 386 -31.05 15.89 30.01
C GLY A 386 -32.18 16.80 30.53
N ILE A 387 -33.37 16.24 30.78
CA ILE A 387 -34.53 16.98 31.30
C ILE A 387 -34.22 17.59 32.67
N LEU A 388 -33.62 16.82 33.58
CA LEU A 388 -33.25 17.32 34.92
C LEU A 388 -32.18 18.41 34.84
N SER A 389 -31.21 18.28 33.93
CA SER A 389 -30.15 19.27 33.73
C SER A 389 -30.70 20.58 33.19
N VAL A 390 -31.61 20.51 32.22
CA VAL A 390 -32.28 21.69 31.66
C VAL A 390 -33.18 22.36 32.69
N ALA A 391 -33.97 21.59 33.44
CA ALA A 391 -34.82 22.11 34.52
C ALA A 391 -33.99 22.79 35.62
N PHE A 392 -32.82 22.25 35.95
CA PHE A 392 -31.88 22.87 36.89
C PHE A 392 -31.29 24.18 36.33
N LEU A 393 -30.84 24.19 35.08
CA LEU A 393 -30.29 25.40 34.44
C LEU A 393 -31.31 26.52 34.36
N GLN A 394 -32.56 26.20 34.01
CA GLN A 394 -33.68 27.15 33.96
C GLN A 394 -33.96 27.78 35.34
N ARG A 395 -33.76 27.04 36.43
CA ARG A 395 -34.07 27.50 37.80
C ARG A 395 -32.92 28.20 38.51
N CYS A 396 -31.67 27.88 38.15
CA CYS A 396 -30.50 28.29 38.93
C CYS A 396 -29.51 29.22 38.21
N CYS A 397 -29.35 29.15 36.88
CA CYS A 397 -28.15 29.73 36.24
C CYS A 397 -28.32 30.35 34.85
N LEU A 398 -29.42 30.11 34.11
CA LEU A 398 -29.61 30.69 32.77
C LEU A 398 -30.91 31.49 32.68
N ASN A 399 -30.80 32.79 32.42
CA ASN A 399 -31.91 33.64 32.00
C ASN A 399 -31.82 33.83 30.48
N VAL A 400 -32.58 33.02 29.74
CA VAL A 400 -32.61 33.05 28.27
C VAL A 400 -33.71 34.02 27.84
N PRO A 401 -33.47 34.92 26.88
CA PRO A 401 -34.50 35.81 26.35
C PRO A 401 -35.75 35.05 25.84
N ASP A 402 -36.94 35.58 26.14
CA ASP A 402 -38.26 34.98 25.83
C ASP A 402 -38.50 34.78 24.31
N ASP A 403 -37.67 35.40 23.46
CA ASP A 403 -37.75 35.25 22.00
C ASP A 403 -37.06 33.99 21.47
N ILE A 404 -36.08 33.43 22.19
CA ILE A 404 -35.27 32.28 21.76
C ILE A 404 -35.43 31.03 22.64
N ASP A 405 -36.11 31.14 23.77
CA ASP A 405 -36.16 30.14 24.84
C ASP A 405 -36.66 28.75 24.39
N GLY A 406 -37.78 28.67 23.67
CA GLY A 406 -38.41 27.41 23.27
C GLY A 406 -37.53 26.59 22.33
N SER A 407 -36.95 27.25 21.33
CA SER A 407 -36.05 26.61 20.36
C SER A 407 -34.70 26.23 20.99
N PHE A 408 -34.19 27.05 21.91
CA PHE A 408 -32.96 26.79 22.65
C PHE A 408 -33.08 25.58 23.59
N TYR A 409 -34.10 25.53 24.43
CA TYR A 409 -34.32 24.42 25.36
C TYR A 409 -34.63 23.10 24.63
N LEU A 410 -35.34 23.17 23.50
CA LEU A 410 -35.56 21.99 22.65
C LEU A 410 -34.22 21.37 22.20
N VAL A 411 -33.26 22.20 21.77
CA VAL A 411 -31.92 21.70 21.39
C VAL A 411 -31.18 21.14 22.60
N LEU A 412 -31.21 21.79 23.76
CA LEU A 412 -30.55 21.26 24.97
C LEU A 412 -31.07 19.87 25.38
N MET A 413 -32.35 19.59 25.15
CA MET A 413 -32.96 18.29 25.47
C MET A 413 -32.75 17.25 24.35
N ILE A 414 -32.94 17.62 23.07
CA ILE A 414 -32.94 16.66 21.95
C ILE A 414 -31.59 15.96 21.78
N VAL A 415 -30.48 16.63 22.14
CA VAL A 415 -29.14 16.04 22.08
C VAL A 415 -28.95 14.87 23.06
N PHE A 416 -29.73 14.79 24.15
CA PHE A 416 -29.74 13.65 25.08
C PHE A 416 -30.65 12.50 24.60
N LEU A 417 -31.62 12.79 23.73
CA LEU A 417 -32.58 11.84 23.16
C LEU A 417 -32.03 11.08 21.96
N CYS A 418 -30.87 11.48 21.44
CA CYS A 418 -30.27 10.88 20.27
C CYS A 418 -29.85 9.42 20.53
N PRO A 419 -30.25 8.45 19.67
CA PRO A 419 -29.74 7.08 19.75
C PRO A 419 -28.24 7.06 19.48
N THR A 420 -27.58 5.94 19.76
CA THR A 420 -26.14 5.76 19.51
C THR A 420 -25.76 6.16 18.08
N ALA A 421 -24.60 6.81 17.94
CA ALA A 421 -24.19 7.44 16.69
C ALA A 421 -24.03 6.46 15.52
N ASN A 422 -24.70 6.73 14.39
CA ASN A 422 -24.36 6.10 13.10
C ASN A 422 -22.92 6.40 12.68
N ASN A 423 -22.41 7.57 13.06
CA ASN A 423 -21.04 7.96 12.77
C ASN A 423 -20.03 7.12 13.55
N VAL A 424 -20.40 6.56 14.71
CA VAL A 424 -19.55 5.58 15.41
C VAL A 424 -19.48 4.27 14.62
N MET A 425 -20.58 3.86 13.95
CA MET A 425 -20.53 2.73 13.02
C MET A 425 -19.64 3.05 11.81
N VAL A 426 -19.75 4.25 11.23
CA VAL A 426 -18.85 4.70 10.16
C VAL A 426 -17.39 4.73 10.64
N MET A 427 -17.13 5.22 11.86
CA MET A 427 -15.81 5.15 12.48
C MET A 427 -15.31 3.72 12.60
N ILE A 428 -16.17 2.79 13.02
CA ILE A 428 -15.84 1.36 13.10
C ILE A 428 -15.56 0.80 11.69
N GLU A 429 -16.44 1.02 10.71
CA GLU A 429 -16.29 0.59 9.31
C GLU A 429 -15.01 1.17 8.64
N LEU A 430 -14.62 2.39 9.01
CA LEU A 430 -13.37 3.00 8.56
C LEU A 430 -12.16 2.45 9.33
N SER A 431 -12.29 2.22 10.63
CA SER A 431 -11.25 1.68 11.53
C SER A 431 -11.01 0.18 11.38
N GLU A 432 -11.96 -0.58 10.82
CA GLU A 432 -11.77 -1.99 10.46
C GLU A 432 -10.70 -2.14 9.37
N ASN A 433 -10.31 -1.07 8.65
CA ASN A 433 -9.11 -1.10 7.80
C ASN A 433 -7.80 -0.86 8.58
N ALA A 434 -7.86 -0.43 9.84
CA ALA A 434 -6.68 -0.36 10.70
C ALA A 434 -6.38 -1.73 11.34
N PHE A 435 -7.39 -2.59 11.54
CA PHE A 435 -7.22 -3.94 12.09
C PHE A 435 -8.39 -4.86 11.65
N THR A 436 -8.37 -5.36 10.41
CA THR A 436 -9.03 -6.64 10.08
C THR A 436 -8.09 -7.53 9.28
N ILE A 437 -7.50 -8.49 10.00
CA ILE A 437 -7.16 -9.79 9.44
C ILE A 437 -8.50 -10.42 9.02
N PRO A 438 -8.72 -10.82 7.76
CA PRO A 438 -9.95 -11.48 7.38
C PRO A 438 -9.99 -12.87 8.04
N ASN A 439 -10.97 -13.10 8.90
CA ASN A 439 -11.27 -14.43 9.42
C ASN A 439 -11.63 -15.35 8.23
N ALA A 440 -10.83 -16.42 8.06
CA ALA A 440 -10.84 -17.39 6.96
C ALA A 440 -12.13 -18.26 6.83
N GLY A 441 -13.25 -17.85 7.44
CA GLY A 441 -14.46 -18.68 7.55
C GLY A 441 -15.63 -18.31 6.61
N GLU A 442 -15.85 -17.03 6.32
CA GLU A 442 -17.07 -16.59 5.59
C GLU A 442 -16.87 -16.43 4.08
N SER A 443 -15.64 -16.26 3.58
CA SER A 443 -15.35 -16.26 2.13
C SER A 443 -15.59 -17.62 1.46
N ARG A 444 -15.73 -18.71 2.23
CA ARG A 444 -15.92 -20.07 1.70
C ARG A 444 -17.30 -20.32 1.09
N ARG A 445 -18.34 -19.54 1.43
CA ARG A 445 -19.71 -19.79 0.92
C ARG A 445 -20.13 -18.90 -0.23
N THR A 446 -19.52 -17.72 -0.39
CA THR A 446 -19.78 -16.82 -1.53
C THR A 446 -18.90 -17.16 -2.74
N ALA A 447 -17.71 -17.75 -2.52
CA ALA A 447 -16.84 -18.23 -3.61
C ALA A 447 -17.43 -19.42 -4.38
N LEU A 448 -18.27 -20.23 -3.74
CA LEU A 448 -18.94 -21.37 -4.37
C LEU A 448 -20.03 -20.99 -5.38
N SER A 449 -20.44 -19.71 -5.50
CA SER A 449 -21.38 -19.27 -6.54
C SER A 449 -20.75 -18.41 -7.64
N MET A 450 -19.42 -18.25 -7.65
CA MET A 450 -18.69 -17.51 -8.69
C MET A 450 -17.68 -18.42 -9.39
N SER A 451 -18.11 -19.64 -9.77
CA SER A 451 -17.43 -20.40 -10.82
C SER A 451 -17.92 -19.93 -12.19
N SER A 452 -17.42 -18.79 -12.64
CA SER A 452 -17.36 -18.50 -14.07
C SER A 452 -16.13 -17.64 -14.32
N THR A 453 -15.16 -18.26 -14.98
CA THR A 453 -14.03 -17.65 -15.69
C THR A 453 -14.34 -16.23 -16.16
N GLY A 454 -13.67 -15.24 -15.58
CA GLY A 454 -13.86 -13.84 -15.94
C GLY A 454 -12.77 -12.96 -15.36
N PHE A 455 -11.78 -12.62 -16.19
CA PHE A 455 -10.81 -11.57 -15.93
C PHE A 455 -11.54 -10.29 -15.47
N ALA A 456 -11.12 -9.71 -14.35
CA ALA A 456 -11.59 -8.40 -13.93
C ALA A 456 -10.97 -7.33 -14.86
N LYS A 457 -11.70 -6.96 -15.93
CA LYS A 457 -11.29 -5.87 -16.81
C LYS A 457 -11.28 -4.53 -16.04
N PRO A 458 -10.30 -3.65 -16.27
CA PRO A 458 -10.29 -2.32 -15.67
C PRO A 458 -11.56 -1.57 -16.09
N ARG A 459 -12.19 -0.86 -15.14
CA ARG A 459 -13.43 -0.12 -15.40
C ARG A 459 -13.19 0.97 -16.45
N THR A 460 -13.76 0.81 -17.63
CA THR A 460 -13.80 1.87 -18.65
C THR A 460 -14.93 2.85 -18.29
N GLY A 461 -14.56 4.08 -17.94
CA GLY A 461 -15.52 5.11 -17.54
C GLY A 461 -14.93 6.51 -17.48
N VAL A 462 -15.81 7.51 -17.45
CA VAL A 462 -15.44 8.94 -17.46
C VAL A 462 -14.47 9.31 -16.32
N LEU A 463 -14.66 8.74 -15.13
CA LEU A 463 -13.77 8.96 -13.99
C LEU A 463 -12.35 8.41 -14.21
N GLN A 464 -12.22 7.26 -14.89
CA GLN A 464 -10.92 6.69 -15.25
C GLN A 464 -10.23 7.53 -16.33
N SER A 465 -10.98 8.08 -17.28
CA SER A 465 -10.45 8.99 -18.30
C SER A 465 -9.95 10.32 -17.69
N LEU A 466 -10.69 10.88 -16.71
CA LEU A 466 -10.25 12.03 -15.92
C LEU A 466 -9.00 11.73 -15.09
N LEU A 467 -8.94 10.56 -14.44
CA LEU A 467 -7.76 10.12 -13.69
C LEU A 467 -6.54 9.95 -14.60
N ASN A 468 -6.69 9.30 -15.76
CA ASN A 468 -5.61 9.16 -16.74
C ASN A 468 -5.15 10.53 -17.27
N THR A 469 -6.07 11.47 -17.47
CA THR A 469 -5.74 12.85 -17.88
C THR A 469 -4.97 13.58 -16.79
N MET A 470 -5.31 13.37 -15.52
CA MET A 470 -4.60 13.95 -14.38
C MET A 470 -3.19 13.34 -14.22
N LEU A 471 -3.05 12.03 -14.41
CA LEU A 471 -1.75 11.33 -14.35
C LEU A 471 -0.83 11.70 -15.52
N ASN A 472 -1.39 12.00 -16.69
CA ASN A 472 -0.63 12.52 -17.83
C ASN A 472 -0.34 14.02 -17.73
N SER A 473 -0.73 14.69 -16.64
CA SER A 473 -0.49 16.12 -16.47
C SER A 473 0.98 16.42 -16.12
N PRO A 474 1.51 17.60 -16.51
CA PRO A 474 2.83 18.04 -16.08
C PRO A 474 3.00 18.09 -14.56
N VAL A 475 1.91 18.33 -13.81
CA VAL A 475 1.93 18.36 -12.34
C VAL A 475 2.31 16.99 -11.77
N TRP A 476 1.78 15.90 -12.35
CA TRP A 476 2.15 14.55 -11.95
C TRP A 476 3.66 14.31 -12.15
N LYS A 477 4.17 14.61 -13.35
CA LYS A 477 5.59 14.43 -13.72
C LYS A 477 6.55 15.25 -12.85
N TYR A 478 6.25 16.52 -12.59
CA TYR A 478 7.20 17.42 -11.93
C TYR A 478 7.05 17.52 -10.41
N VAL A 479 5.90 17.13 -9.83
CA VAL A 479 5.64 17.28 -8.38
C VAL A 479 5.47 15.94 -7.67
N LEU A 480 4.71 15.02 -8.26
CA LEU A 480 4.31 13.78 -7.56
C LEU A 480 5.32 12.64 -7.79
N VAL A 481 5.91 12.54 -8.98
CA VAL A 481 6.96 11.54 -9.27
C VAL A 481 8.19 11.71 -8.35
N PRO A 482 8.77 12.92 -8.15
CA PRO A 482 9.87 13.10 -7.22
C PRO A 482 9.52 12.76 -5.76
N GLN A 483 8.29 13.06 -5.33
CA GLN A 483 7.81 12.71 -3.98
C GLN A 483 7.64 11.21 -3.80
N ALA A 484 7.11 10.50 -4.81
CA ALA A 484 6.98 9.05 -4.79
C ALA A 484 8.35 8.36 -4.73
N ARG A 485 9.32 8.84 -5.53
CA ARG A 485 10.70 8.35 -5.53
C ARG A 485 11.38 8.57 -4.16
N LYS A 486 11.28 9.79 -3.61
CA LYS A 486 11.82 10.07 -2.27
C LYS A 486 11.20 9.16 -1.19
N LYS A 487 9.88 8.95 -1.23
CA LYS A 487 9.21 8.04 -0.30
C LYS A 487 9.72 6.61 -0.44
N MET A 488 10.02 6.14 -1.65
CA MET A 488 10.60 4.82 -1.89
C MET A 488 12.03 4.72 -1.33
N GLU A 489 12.86 5.75 -1.51
CA GLU A 489 14.21 5.84 -0.93
C GLU A 489 14.15 5.84 0.62
N ASP A 490 13.25 6.62 1.21
CA ASP A 490 13.03 6.68 2.66
C ASP A 490 12.57 5.31 3.19
N THR A 491 11.60 4.68 2.52
CA THR A 491 11.09 3.35 2.87
C THR A 491 12.16 2.26 2.73
N ALA A 492 13.02 2.36 1.71
CA ALA A 492 14.14 1.43 1.54
C ALA A 492 15.12 1.53 2.70
N THR A 493 15.43 2.76 3.13
CA THR A 493 16.31 3.06 4.26
C THR A 493 15.74 2.51 5.57
N GLU A 494 14.45 2.74 5.84
CA GLU A 494 13.73 2.14 6.98
C GLU A 494 13.78 0.60 6.97
N ASN A 495 13.88 0.01 5.79
CA ASN A 495 13.92 -1.44 5.58
C ASN A 495 15.34 -2.04 5.60
N GLY A 496 16.34 -1.23 5.92
CA GLY A 496 17.75 -1.66 6.02
C GLY A 496 18.48 -1.70 4.69
N ILE A 497 17.99 -0.99 3.67
CA ILE A 497 18.66 -0.79 2.38
C ILE A 497 19.13 0.68 2.33
N PRO A 498 20.42 0.98 2.56
CA PRO A 498 20.91 2.36 2.70
C PRO A 498 21.07 3.06 1.33
N TRP A 499 19.95 3.28 0.63
CA TRP A 499 19.90 3.67 -0.79
C TRP A 499 20.87 4.79 -1.18
N ALA A 500 20.93 5.87 -0.40
CA ALA A 500 21.79 7.01 -0.71
C ALA A 500 23.29 6.67 -0.61
N GLU A 501 23.68 5.90 0.39
CA GLU A 501 25.07 5.44 0.56
C GLU A 501 25.46 4.46 -0.55
N CYS A 502 24.53 3.58 -0.92
CA CYS A 502 24.68 2.64 -2.03
C CYS A 502 25.00 3.36 -3.35
N ARG A 503 24.17 4.36 -3.69
CA ARG A 503 24.32 5.17 -4.90
C ARG A 503 25.64 5.94 -4.86
N ALA A 504 25.93 6.63 -3.75
CA ALA A 504 27.16 7.42 -3.60
C ALA A 504 28.42 6.56 -3.73
N TRP A 505 28.41 5.33 -3.18
CA TRP A 505 29.52 4.40 -3.32
C TRP A 505 29.75 4.01 -4.79
N LEU A 506 28.69 3.65 -5.52
CA LEU A 506 28.78 3.33 -6.95
C LEU A 506 29.30 4.53 -7.75
N GLU A 507 28.72 5.72 -7.56
CA GLU A 507 29.14 6.94 -8.25
C GLU A 507 30.62 7.30 -8.00
N SER A 508 31.12 7.02 -6.79
CA SER A 508 32.53 7.27 -6.41
C SER A 508 33.53 6.35 -7.12
N GLN A 509 33.08 5.23 -7.70
CA GLN A 509 33.97 4.34 -8.43
C GLN A 509 34.32 4.91 -9.81
N ASP A 510 35.51 4.57 -10.33
CA ASP A 510 35.95 4.88 -11.70
C ASP A 510 35.24 3.98 -12.74
N GLY A 511 33.92 4.16 -12.83
CA GLY A 511 33.04 3.48 -13.75
C GLY A 511 32.73 4.29 -15.00
N PRO A 512 32.03 3.68 -15.97
CA PRO A 512 31.72 4.30 -17.26
C PRO A 512 30.86 5.58 -17.17
N TRP A 513 30.11 5.76 -16.07
CA TRP A 513 29.32 6.96 -15.78
C TRP A 513 30.14 8.23 -15.54
N GLN A 514 31.47 8.15 -15.35
CA GLN A 514 32.35 9.32 -15.18
C GLN A 514 32.79 9.96 -16.52
N GLY A 515 31.97 9.84 -17.56
CA GLY A 515 32.20 10.48 -18.86
C GLY A 515 32.83 9.58 -19.93
N ARG A 516 32.78 8.25 -19.77
CA ARG A 516 33.14 7.34 -20.87
C ARG A 516 32.02 7.36 -21.91
N PRO A 517 32.35 7.42 -23.21
CA PRO A 517 31.34 7.47 -24.26
C PRO A 517 30.62 6.13 -24.36
N ILE A 518 29.29 6.19 -24.52
CA ILE A 518 28.51 5.01 -24.88
C ILE A 518 28.76 4.73 -26.36
N LEU A 519 29.43 3.60 -26.61
CA LEU A 519 29.86 3.22 -27.96
C LEU A 519 28.73 2.61 -28.80
N HIS A 520 27.56 2.33 -28.20
CA HIS A 520 26.39 1.81 -28.89
C HIS A 520 25.46 2.94 -29.34
N ASP A 521 25.00 2.86 -30.59
CA ASP A 521 24.06 3.79 -31.17
C ASP A 521 22.66 3.61 -30.57
N THR A 522 22.31 4.44 -29.59
CA THR A 522 20.98 4.44 -28.95
C THR A 522 19.88 5.00 -29.86
N THR A 523 20.20 5.58 -31.01
CA THR A 523 19.19 6.14 -31.93
C THR A 523 18.44 5.08 -32.74
N LYS A 524 18.92 3.84 -32.73
CA LYS A 524 18.31 2.68 -33.42
C LYS A 524 17.46 1.79 -32.51
N LEU A 525 17.18 2.23 -31.29
CA LEU A 525 16.41 1.44 -30.33
C LEU A 525 14.91 1.48 -30.67
N PRO A 526 14.15 0.39 -30.40
CA PRO A 526 12.72 0.36 -30.63
C PRO A 526 11.98 1.47 -29.88
N ASP A 527 10.98 2.09 -30.52
CA ASP A 527 10.20 3.20 -29.93
C ASP A 527 9.60 2.84 -28.56
N TYR A 528 9.19 1.57 -28.37
CA TYR A 528 8.60 1.13 -27.11
C TYR A 528 9.58 1.21 -25.92
N TYR A 529 10.89 1.09 -26.18
CA TYR A 529 11.93 1.07 -25.16
C TYR A 529 12.42 2.48 -24.78
N GLN A 530 12.08 3.50 -25.57
CA GLN A 530 12.49 4.90 -25.34
C GLN A 530 11.55 5.68 -24.39
N ASN A 531 10.56 5.00 -23.82
CA ASN A 531 9.60 5.61 -22.89
C ASN A 531 10.18 5.82 -21.50
N SER A 532 9.51 6.66 -20.70
CA SER A 532 9.78 6.74 -19.27
C SER A 532 9.34 5.43 -18.58
N PHE A 533 10.24 4.87 -17.77
CA PHE A 533 10.03 3.66 -16.97
C PHE A 533 10.47 3.92 -15.54
N HIS A 534 9.82 3.29 -14.56
CA HIS A 534 10.30 3.25 -13.17
C HIS A 534 10.58 4.63 -12.55
N ALA A 535 9.82 5.65 -12.97
CA ALA A 535 10.01 7.07 -12.61
C ALA A 535 11.29 7.76 -13.13
N TYR A 536 12.02 7.15 -14.08
CA TYR A 536 13.12 7.78 -14.81
C TYR A 536 12.63 8.42 -16.10
N GLU A 537 12.98 9.69 -16.33
CA GLU A 537 12.53 10.44 -17.52
C GLU A 537 13.00 9.80 -18.83
N GLN A 538 14.23 9.28 -18.85
CA GLN A 538 14.83 8.57 -19.98
C GLN A 538 14.63 7.04 -19.92
N GLY A 539 13.79 6.57 -18.99
CA GLY A 539 13.58 5.14 -18.74
C GLY A 539 14.88 4.41 -18.43
N ASN A 540 15.08 3.26 -19.07
CA ASN A 540 16.26 2.41 -18.89
C ASN A 540 17.51 2.92 -19.64
N LEU A 541 17.44 4.08 -20.30
CA LEU A 541 18.51 4.65 -21.13
C LEU A 541 19.29 5.78 -20.43
N CYS A 542 19.52 5.65 -19.12
CA CYS A 542 20.34 6.58 -18.35
C CYS A 542 21.18 5.89 -17.28
N TRP A 543 22.22 6.59 -16.80
CA TRP A 543 23.13 6.07 -15.76
C TRP A 543 22.44 5.92 -14.42
N GLU A 544 21.52 6.82 -14.08
CA GLU A 544 20.77 6.80 -12.83
C GLU A 544 19.95 5.51 -12.70
N ALA A 545 19.23 5.11 -13.75
CA ALA A 545 18.52 3.84 -13.77
C ALA A 545 19.48 2.65 -13.62
N ALA A 546 20.61 2.67 -14.32
CA ALA A 546 21.59 1.60 -14.30
C ALA A 546 22.32 1.41 -12.96
N LEU A 547 22.62 2.50 -12.26
CA LEU A 547 23.24 2.44 -10.93
C LEU A 547 22.25 2.00 -9.84
N GLU A 548 20.96 2.25 -10.05
CA GLU A 548 19.94 2.07 -9.01
C GLU A 548 19.12 0.80 -9.14
N VAL A 549 19.09 0.14 -10.30
CA VAL A 549 18.18 -1.00 -10.54
C VAL A 549 18.34 -2.13 -9.51
N GLU A 550 19.57 -2.44 -9.10
CA GLU A 550 19.82 -3.45 -8.07
C GLU A 550 19.40 -2.99 -6.66
N ILE A 551 19.54 -1.69 -6.37
CA ILE A 551 19.09 -1.07 -5.12
C ILE A 551 17.55 -1.09 -5.09
N ALA A 552 16.91 -0.76 -6.20
CA ALA A 552 15.48 -0.75 -6.40
C ALA A 552 14.88 -2.14 -6.21
N SER A 553 15.47 -3.16 -6.84
CA SER A 553 15.06 -4.56 -6.64
C SER A 553 15.16 -4.95 -5.16
N SER A 554 16.28 -4.63 -4.52
CA SER A 554 16.49 -4.89 -3.08
C SER A 554 15.45 -4.21 -2.19
N ALA A 555 15.08 -2.96 -2.49
CA ALA A 555 14.04 -2.22 -1.77
C ALA A 555 12.65 -2.83 -1.96
N VAL A 556 12.30 -3.21 -3.20
CA VAL A 556 11.04 -3.90 -3.52
C VAL A 556 10.96 -5.23 -2.78
N GLY A 557 12.02 -6.03 -2.81
CA GLY A 557 12.13 -7.28 -2.07
C GLY A 557 11.98 -7.08 -0.57
N ALA A 558 12.70 -6.13 0.02
CA ALA A 558 12.65 -5.86 1.46
C ALA A 558 11.30 -5.34 1.95
N ARG A 559 10.55 -4.65 1.08
CA ARG A 559 9.17 -4.21 1.34
C ARG A 559 8.19 -5.37 1.19
N ASN A 560 8.22 -6.06 0.06
CA ASN A 560 7.24 -7.09 -0.27
C ASN A 560 7.39 -8.35 0.60
N PHE A 561 8.60 -8.65 1.06
CA PHE A 561 8.92 -9.81 1.88
C PHE A 561 9.45 -9.39 3.26
N PRO A 562 8.61 -8.75 4.10
CA PRO A 562 9.04 -8.06 5.31
C PRO A 562 9.69 -9.01 6.33
N LYS A 563 9.25 -10.28 6.36
CA LYS A 563 9.83 -11.36 7.17
C LYS A 563 11.34 -11.54 6.95
N TYR A 564 11.83 -11.25 5.75
CA TYR A 564 13.22 -11.43 5.36
C TYR A 564 14.04 -10.14 5.43
N GLY A 565 13.40 -8.98 5.67
CA GLY A 565 14.06 -7.68 5.74
C GLY A 565 14.95 -7.43 4.51
N ARG A 566 16.22 -7.06 4.72
CA ARG A 566 17.21 -6.88 3.65
C ARG A 566 17.44 -8.10 2.74
N LEU A 567 17.10 -9.30 3.19
CA LEU A 567 17.20 -10.53 2.41
C LEU A 567 15.95 -10.82 1.56
N GLY A 568 14.99 -9.89 1.51
CA GLY A 568 13.72 -10.05 0.78
C GLY A 568 13.91 -10.32 -0.72
N GLU A 569 14.83 -9.63 -1.38
CA GLU A 569 15.16 -9.87 -2.79
C GLU A 569 15.73 -11.28 -3.01
N LYS A 570 16.62 -11.71 -2.12
CA LYS A 570 17.17 -13.08 -2.18
C LYS A 570 16.05 -14.11 -2.02
N ALA A 571 15.19 -13.94 -1.01
CA ALA A 571 14.06 -14.84 -0.77
C ALA A 571 13.08 -14.87 -1.96
N PHE A 572 12.86 -13.72 -2.59
CA PHE A 572 12.04 -13.61 -3.79
C PHE A 572 12.63 -14.41 -4.94
N ARG A 573 13.90 -14.20 -5.28
CA ARG A 573 14.58 -14.95 -6.36
C ARG A 573 14.71 -16.44 -6.05
N ASP A 574 15.00 -16.81 -4.80
CA ASP A 574 15.04 -18.22 -4.34
C ASP A 574 13.70 -18.94 -4.60
N SER A 575 12.57 -18.23 -4.52
CA SER A 575 11.25 -18.81 -4.80
C SER A 575 11.04 -19.15 -6.29
N PHE A 576 11.59 -18.36 -7.21
CA PHE A 576 11.56 -18.69 -8.65
C PHE A 576 12.48 -19.85 -8.97
N ASP A 577 13.69 -19.88 -8.40
CA ASP A 577 14.58 -21.03 -8.57
C ASP A 577 13.88 -22.33 -8.12
N ALA A 578 13.20 -22.29 -6.98
CA ALA A 578 12.45 -23.44 -6.47
C ALA A 578 11.30 -23.84 -7.41
N ALA A 579 10.53 -22.87 -7.91
CA ALA A 579 9.45 -23.12 -8.85
C ALA A 579 9.92 -23.63 -10.22
N LEU A 580 11.04 -23.12 -10.73
CA LEU A 580 11.70 -23.63 -11.93
C LEU A 580 12.14 -25.08 -11.74
N MET A 581 12.80 -25.40 -10.61
CA MET A 581 13.22 -26.77 -10.30
C MET A 581 12.01 -27.73 -10.19
N ASP A 582 10.94 -27.31 -9.51
CA ASP A 582 9.69 -28.09 -9.40
C ASP A 582 8.98 -28.25 -10.76
N GLY A 583 9.09 -27.23 -11.63
CA GLY A 583 8.62 -27.28 -13.01
C GLY A 583 9.48 -28.10 -13.97
N GLY A 584 10.58 -28.70 -13.50
CA GLY A 584 11.45 -29.55 -14.32
C GLY A 584 12.58 -28.80 -15.06
N ALA A 585 12.98 -27.63 -14.56
CA ALA A 585 14.13 -26.90 -15.09
C ALA A 585 15.41 -27.75 -14.98
N SER A 586 16.12 -27.88 -16.09
CA SER A 586 17.36 -28.63 -16.18
C SER A 586 18.40 -27.85 -16.98
N CYS A 587 19.61 -27.76 -16.44
CA CYS A 587 20.74 -27.15 -17.13
C CYS A 587 21.81 -28.23 -17.34
N PRO A 588 22.00 -28.74 -18.57
CA PRO A 588 22.94 -29.81 -18.84
C PRO A 588 24.40 -29.37 -18.57
N LYS A 589 25.28 -30.35 -18.38
CA LYS A 589 26.72 -30.08 -18.25
C LYS A 589 27.24 -29.51 -19.58
N GLY A 590 27.97 -28.41 -19.51
CA GLY A 590 28.47 -27.69 -20.67
C GLY A 590 27.42 -26.83 -21.38
N ALA A 591 26.28 -26.55 -20.74
CA ALA A 591 25.21 -25.75 -21.33
C ALA A 591 25.66 -24.35 -21.75
N VAL A 592 25.12 -23.90 -22.88
CA VAL A 592 25.10 -22.50 -23.31
C VAL A 592 23.78 -21.89 -22.82
N VAL A 593 23.87 -20.89 -21.95
CA VAL A 593 22.72 -20.20 -21.35
C VAL A 593 22.64 -18.77 -21.89
N VAL A 594 21.43 -18.32 -22.22
CA VAL A 594 21.17 -16.93 -22.64
C VAL A 594 20.15 -16.31 -21.70
N ASP A 595 20.46 -15.17 -21.12
CA ASP A 595 19.59 -14.38 -20.24
C ASP A 595 19.10 -13.14 -21.00
N LEU A 596 17.83 -13.15 -21.42
CA LEU A 596 17.23 -12.08 -22.21
C LEU A 596 16.61 -11.03 -21.29
N GLY A 597 16.93 -9.75 -21.52
CA GLY A 597 16.54 -8.64 -20.64
C GLY A 597 17.32 -8.68 -19.32
N CYS A 598 18.63 -8.87 -19.39
CA CYS A 598 19.44 -9.16 -18.21
C CYS A 598 19.63 -7.99 -17.23
N GLY A 599 19.31 -6.74 -17.65
CA GLY A 599 19.63 -5.54 -16.89
C GLY A 599 21.13 -5.46 -16.57
N THR A 600 21.45 -5.06 -15.34
CA THR A 600 22.84 -5.08 -14.82
C THR A 600 23.32 -6.48 -14.45
N GLY A 601 22.48 -7.50 -14.63
CA GLY A 601 22.86 -8.91 -14.55
C GLY A 601 22.64 -9.60 -13.22
N ILE A 602 21.64 -9.17 -12.43
CA ILE A 602 21.23 -9.89 -11.19
C ILE A 602 20.90 -11.35 -11.51
N SER A 603 20.05 -11.60 -12.50
CA SER A 603 19.69 -12.94 -12.98
C SER A 603 20.89 -13.66 -13.59
N THR A 604 21.70 -12.97 -14.40
CA THR A 604 22.87 -13.56 -15.07
C THR A 604 23.90 -14.10 -14.08
N ARG A 605 24.26 -13.32 -13.05
CA ARG A 605 25.18 -13.75 -11.98
C ARG A 605 24.57 -14.87 -11.15
N ARG A 606 23.26 -14.83 -10.91
CA ARG A 606 22.55 -15.90 -10.20
C ARG A 606 22.56 -17.21 -11.00
N LEU A 607 22.32 -17.16 -12.31
CA LEU A 607 22.41 -18.32 -13.20
C LEU A 607 23.81 -18.96 -13.12
N ALA A 608 24.87 -18.15 -13.14
CA ALA A 608 26.24 -18.65 -13.01
C ALA A 608 26.50 -19.37 -11.68
N ALA A 609 26.04 -18.77 -10.57
CA ALA A 609 26.19 -19.35 -9.24
C ALA A 609 25.39 -20.65 -9.05
N ARG A 610 24.19 -20.75 -9.64
CA ARG A 610 23.29 -21.91 -9.51
C ARG A 610 23.62 -23.04 -10.48
N HIS A 611 24.24 -22.72 -11.61
CA HIS A 611 24.61 -23.66 -12.65
C HIS A 611 26.13 -23.63 -12.93
N PRO A 612 26.97 -24.07 -11.96
CA PRO A 612 28.43 -24.12 -12.15
C PRO A 612 28.85 -25.05 -13.31
N GLN A 613 27.97 -25.96 -13.73
CA GLN A 613 28.20 -26.85 -14.87
C GLN A 613 27.98 -26.19 -16.24
N ALA A 614 27.36 -25.00 -16.31
CA ALA A 614 27.18 -24.29 -17.57
C ALA A 614 28.54 -23.86 -18.14
N ALA A 615 28.72 -24.00 -19.45
CA ALA A 615 29.94 -23.60 -20.14
C ALA A 615 30.03 -22.08 -20.31
N SER A 616 28.91 -21.44 -20.64
CA SER A 616 28.85 -20.00 -20.89
C SER A 616 27.47 -19.44 -20.60
N ILE A 617 27.42 -18.16 -20.23
CA ILE A 617 26.20 -17.42 -19.93
C ILE A 617 26.28 -16.06 -20.62
N LEU A 618 25.35 -15.80 -21.53
CA LEU A 618 25.23 -14.53 -22.25
C LEU A 618 24.06 -13.71 -21.68
N GLY A 619 24.34 -12.58 -21.06
CA GLY A 619 23.32 -11.58 -20.72
C GLY A 619 23.10 -10.61 -21.89
N LEU A 620 21.86 -10.51 -22.37
CA LEU A 620 21.47 -9.62 -23.47
C LEU A 620 20.48 -8.57 -22.95
N ASP A 621 20.77 -7.29 -23.18
CA ASP A 621 19.84 -6.19 -22.87
C ASP A 621 19.86 -5.12 -23.96
N LEU A 622 18.75 -4.40 -24.13
CA LEU A 622 18.68 -3.25 -25.05
C LEU A 622 19.42 -2.03 -24.49
N SER A 623 19.53 -1.89 -23.17
CA SER A 623 20.19 -0.75 -22.54
C SER A 623 21.72 -0.93 -22.53
N PRO A 624 22.47 -0.07 -23.24
CA PRO A 624 23.93 -0.08 -23.14
C PRO A 624 24.42 0.37 -21.76
N TYR A 625 23.62 1.13 -21.02
CA TYR A 625 23.94 1.56 -19.66
C TYR A 625 23.93 0.37 -18.71
N TYR A 626 22.87 -0.45 -18.75
CA TYR A 626 22.75 -1.68 -17.96
C TYR A 626 23.88 -2.66 -18.25
N CYS A 627 24.16 -2.96 -19.52
CA CYS A 627 25.25 -3.86 -19.86
C CYS A 627 26.61 -3.33 -19.36
N GLN A 628 26.90 -2.04 -19.51
CA GLN A 628 28.16 -1.46 -19.06
C GLN A 628 28.33 -1.48 -17.54
N VAL A 629 27.26 -1.18 -16.78
CA VAL A 629 27.29 -1.32 -15.31
C VAL A 629 27.49 -2.78 -14.94
N GLY A 630 26.79 -3.72 -15.57
CA GLY A 630 26.95 -5.15 -15.31
C GLY A 630 28.37 -5.65 -15.57
N MET A 631 28.97 -5.26 -16.69
CA MET A 631 30.38 -5.57 -17.02
C MET A 631 31.34 -4.98 -15.99
N TYR A 632 31.14 -3.72 -15.60
CA TYR A 632 31.97 -3.04 -14.62
C TYR A 632 31.92 -3.73 -13.26
N VAL A 633 30.71 -4.06 -12.79
CA VAL A 633 30.48 -4.73 -11.51
C VAL A 633 31.19 -6.09 -11.47
N LEU A 634 31.17 -6.85 -12.57
CA LEU A 634 31.88 -8.12 -12.68
C LEU A 634 33.41 -7.98 -12.72
N ASP A 635 33.95 -6.95 -13.38
CA ASP A 635 35.40 -6.66 -13.44
C ASP A 635 35.98 -6.26 -12.07
N LYS A 636 35.21 -5.53 -11.26
CA LYS A 636 35.65 -5.05 -9.94
C LYS A 636 35.47 -6.05 -8.80
N ALA A 637 34.85 -7.20 -9.06
CA ALA A 637 34.62 -8.27 -8.10
C ALA A 637 35.84 -8.68 -7.22
N PRO A 638 37.11 -8.56 -7.67
CA PRO A 638 38.25 -8.89 -6.83
C PRO A 638 38.78 -7.76 -5.92
N VAL A 639 38.30 -6.51 -6.06
CA VAL A 639 38.93 -5.36 -5.38
C VAL A 639 38.13 -4.90 -4.15
N GLN A 640 38.72 -5.18 -2.98
CA GLN A 640 38.46 -4.60 -1.66
C GLN A 640 37.23 -5.13 -0.88
N SER A 641 37.53 -6.15 -0.07
CA SER A 641 37.07 -6.33 1.31
C SER A 641 35.73 -5.68 1.68
N LEU A 642 34.73 -6.55 1.74
CA LEU A 642 33.37 -6.43 2.31
C LEU A 642 33.24 -5.79 3.71
N GLU A 643 34.31 -5.25 4.30
CA GLU A 643 34.22 -4.52 5.58
C GLU A 643 33.99 -3.01 5.41
N GLN A 644 34.14 -2.43 4.20
CA GLN A 644 34.00 -0.96 4.03
C GLN A 644 33.23 -0.49 2.77
N GLY A 645 32.47 -1.33 2.07
CA GLY A 645 31.68 -0.85 0.92
C GLY A 645 30.49 -1.73 0.52
N GLY A 646 29.28 -1.30 0.89
CA GLY A 646 28.03 -1.73 0.25
C GLY A 646 27.23 -2.84 0.96
N HIS A 647 26.50 -2.51 2.03
CA HIS A 647 25.62 -3.42 2.79
C HIS A 647 24.45 -4.10 2.02
N TRP A 648 24.41 -4.01 0.69
CA TRP A 648 23.23 -4.32 -0.13
C TRP A 648 23.54 -5.10 -1.42
N VAL A 649 24.78 -5.10 -1.91
CA VAL A 649 25.12 -5.87 -3.12
C VAL A 649 25.37 -7.32 -2.70
N ASN A 650 24.69 -8.28 -3.35
CA ASN A 650 25.02 -9.70 -3.20
C ASN A 650 26.52 -9.91 -3.45
N GLU A 651 27.14 -10.92 -2.83
CA GLU A 651 28.55 -11.25 -3.07
C GLU A 651 28.81 -11.37 -4.58
N ILE A 652 29.52 -10.39 -5.16
CA ILE A 652 29.89 -10.40 -6.57
C ILE A 652 31.17 -11.20 -6.67
N LYS A 653 31.12 -12.29 -7.42
CA LYS A 653 32.30 -13.10 -7.75
C LYS A 653 32.67 -12.81 -9.18
N GLU A 654 33.98 -12.74 -9.42
CA GLU A 654 34.49 -12.78 -10.77
C GLU A 654 33.99 -14.06 -11.43
N GLU A 655 33.42 -13.93 -12.61
CA GLU A 655 32.81 -15.05 -13.32
C GLU A 655 33.12 -14.96 -14.80
N ILE A 656 34.18 -15.67 -15.20
CA ILE A 656 34.70 -15.69 -16.57
C ILE A 656 33.71 -16.25 -17.59
N ARG A 657 32.66 -16.95 -17.13
CA ARG A 657 31.63 -17.54 -18.01
C ARG A 657 30.57 -16.53 -18.45
N ILE A 658 30.46 -15.38 -17.77
CA ILE A 658 29.47 -14.37 -18.08
C ILE A 658 29.99 -13.41 -19.15
N CYS A 659 29.18 -13.19 -20.18
CA CYS A 659 29.38 -12.14 -21.16
C CYS A 659 28.12 -11.28 -21.24
N TYR A 660 28.25 -9.95 -21.20
CA TYR A 660 27.13 -9.05 -21.49
C TYR A 660 27.23 -8.51 -22.90
N LYS A 661 26.09 -8.39 -23.56
CA LYS A 661 25.98 -7.84 -24.90
C LYS A 661 24.76 -6.94 -24.99
N VAL A 662 24.94 -5.79 -25.64
CA VAL A 662 23.82 -4.94 -26.04
C VAL A 662 23.16 -5.57 -27.27
N GLY A 663 21.86 -5.86 -27.19
CA GLY A 663 21.12 -6.41 -28.32
C GLY A 663 19.63 -6.60 -28.07
N ASP A 664 18.91 -6.80 -29.16
CA ASP A 664 17.46 -6.95 -29.16
C ASP A 664 17.06 -8.42 -28.92
N ALA A 665 16.24 -8.67 -27.90
CA ALA A 665 15.76 -10.01 -27.57
C ALA A 665 14.80 -10.58 -28.63
N THR A 666 14.24 -9.75 -29.53
CA THR A 666 13.44 -10.20 -30.67
C THR A 666 14.30 -10.68 -31.85
N GLN A 667 15.58 -10.33 -31.86
CA GLN A 667 16.54 -10.70 -32.89
C GLN A 667 17.97 -10.75 -32.32
N THR A 668 18.27 -11.80 -31.59
CA THR A 668 19.53 -11.96 -30.83
C THR A 668 20.77 -12.02 -31.72
N GLY A 669 20.59 -12.39 -32.99
CA GLY A 669 21.67 -12.68 -33.93
C GLY A 669 22.39 -14.00 -33.66
N LEU A 670 21.89 -14.83 -32.74
CA LEU A 670 22.43 -16.16 -32.47
C LEU A 670 21.95 -17.18 -33.51
N PRO A 671 22.72 -18.23 -33.84
CA PRO A 671 22.29 -19.27 -34.77
C PRO A 671 21.08 -20.06 -34.25
N ASP A 672 20.29 -20.62 -35.17
CA ASP A 672 19.23 -21.58 -34.84
C ASP A 672 19.80 -22.75 -34.03
N ASN A 673 19.05 -23.26 -33.05
CA ASN A 673 19.41 -24.47 -32.30
C ASN A 673 20.84 -24.44 -31.70
N SER A 674 21.26 -23.31 -31.14
CA SER A 674 22.60 -23.11 -30.58
C SER A 674 22.62 -23.02 -29.05
N VAL A 675 21.47 -22.81 -28.41
CA VAL A 675 21.33 -22.52 -26.97
C VAL A 675 20.66 -23.68 -26.24
N ASP A 676 21.14 -24.02 -25.05
CA ASP A 676 20.55 -25.08 -24.22
C ASP A 676 19.46 -24.54 -23.29
N VAL A 677 19.67 -23.36 -22.72
CA VAL A 677 18.71 -22.69 -21.81
C VAL A 677 18.57 -21.21 -22.17
N VAL A 678 17.33 -20.75 -22.30
CA VAL A 678 17.00 -19.31 -22.38
C VAL A 678 16.29 -18.93 -21.09
N ASN A 679 16.78 -17.92 -20.39
CA ASN A 679 16.13 -17.31 -19.23
C ASN A 679 15.47 -16.00 -19.65
N LEU A 680 14.21 -15.80 -19.24
CA LEU A 680 13.44 -14.58 -19.45
C LEU A 680 12.69 -14.26 -18.16
N GLN A 681 13.23 -13.34 -17.36
CA GLN A 681 12.72 -13.07 -16.02
C GLN A 681 12.40 -11.59 -15.84
N PHE A 682 11.14 -11.28 -15.57
CA PHE A 682 10.65 -9.91 -15.29
C PHE A 682 10.86 -8.91 -16.43
N VAL A 683 10.59 -9.33 -17.67
CA VAL A 683 10.82 -8.51 -18.87
C VAL A 683 9.53 -8.24 -19.64
N CYS A 684 8.59 -9.19 -19.64
CA CYS A 684 7.42 -9.14 -20.52
C CYS A 684 6.40 -8.09 -20.10
N HIS A 685 6.35 -7.72 -18.81
CA HIS A 685 5.52 -6.61 -18.34
C HIS A 685 6.09 -5.23 -18.71
N GLU A 686 7.32 -5.15 -19.23
CA GLU A 686 7.98 -3.92 -19.67
C GLU A 686 7.93 -3.70 -21.20
N MET A 687 7.20 -4.54 -21.94
CA MET A 687 7.12 -4.44 -23.40
C MET A 687 5.70 -4.72 -23.93
N PRO A 688 5.36 -4.24 -25.13
CA PRO A 688 4.09 -4.58 -25.77
C PRO A 688 3.95 -6.09 -26.04
N TYR A 689 2.71 -6.61 -25.98
CA TYR A 689 2.38 -8.00 -26.27
C TYR A 689 2.99 -8.51 -27.60
N ALA A 690 2.89 -7.71 -28.67
CA ALA A 690 3.44 -8.08 -29.97
C ALA A 690 4.97 -8.29 -29.95
N VAL A 691 5.68 -7.53 -29.11
CA VAL A 691 7.13 -7.67 -28.91
C VAL A 691 7.41 -8.92 -28.08
N THR A 692 6.64 -9.17 -27.01
CA THR A 692 6.75 -10.39 -26.21
C THR A 692 6.65 -11.64 -27.09
N VAL A 693 5.68 -11.69 -28.00
CA VAL A 693 5.51 -12.81 -28.92
C VAL A 693 6.75 -13.00 -29.81
N ASN A 694 7.36 -11.92 -30.30
CA ASN A 694 8.59 -12.00 -31.08
C ASN A 694 9.78 -12.50 -30.25
N VAL A 695 9.90 -12.07 -28.99
CA VAL A 695 10.92 -12.58 -28.05
C VAL A 695 10.73 -14.08 -27.82
N LEU A 696 9.49 -14.55 -27.63
CA LEU A 696 9.21 -15.98 -27.44
C LEU A 696 9.56 -16.81 -28.68
N ARG A 697 9.25 -16.30 -29.88
CA ARG A 697 9.62 -16.95 -31.15
C ARG A 697 11.12 -17.01 -31.34
N GLU A 698 11.82 -15.94 -31.00
CA GLU A 698 13.28 -15.88 -31.06
C GLU A 698 13.94 -16.83 -30.05
N ALA A 699 13.43 -16.87 -28.80
CA ALA A 699 13.86 -17.83 -27.80
C ALA A 699 13.68 -19.28 -28.30
N HIS A 700 12.52 -19.59 -28.88
CA HIS A 700 12.27 -20.90 -29.48
C HIS A 700 13.22 -21.20 -30.66
N ARG A 701 13.52 -20.22 -31.52
CA ARG A 701 14.44 -20.39 -32.67
C ARG A 701 15.85 -20.76 -32.22
N ILE A 702 16.40 -20.04 -31.24
CA ILE A 702 17.79 -20.23 -30.78
C ILE A 702 17.96 -21.48 -29.92
N LEU A 703 16.90 -21.95 -29.24
CA LEU A 703 16.95 -23.17 -28.43
C LEU A 703 17.19 -24.41 -29.29
N LYS A 704 18.08 -25.29 -28.83
CA LYS A 704 18.24 -26.66 -29.35
C LYS A 704 16.97 -27.47 -29.14
N ASP A 705 16.85 -28.56 -29.89
CA ASP A 705 15.88 -29.61 -29.56
C ASP A 705 16.20 -30.19 -28.18
N GLY A 706 15.20 -30.29 -27.30
CA GLY A 706 15.36 -30.59 -25.87
C GLY A 706 15.80 -29.40 -25.01
N GLY A 707 16.09 -28.23 -25.59
CA GLY A 707 16.42 -27.01 -24.86
C GLY A 707 15.21 -26.40 -24.16
N GLN A 708 15.46 -25.61 -23.12
CA GLN A 708 14.42 -25.06 -22.24
C GLN A 708 14.39 -23.53 -22.22
N LEU A 709 13.18 -22.97 -22.29
CA LEU A 709 12.88 -21.59 -21.89
C LEU A 709 12.42 -21.59 -20.43
N TRP A 710 13.08 -20.79 -19.60
CA TRP A 710 12.70 -20.49 -18.23
C TRP A 710 12.10 -19.09 -18.19
N PHE A 711 10.78 -19.02 -18.01
CA PHE A 711 10.03 -17.78 -18.08
C PHE A 711 9.44 -17.46 -16.70
N CYS A 712 9.80 -16.32 -16.11
CA CYS A 712 9.40 -15.95 -14.75
C CYS A 712 8.73 -14.58 -14.74
N GLU A 713 7.50 -14.50 -14.23
CA GLU A 713 6.69 -13.28 -14.31
C GLU A 713 5.63 -13.14 -13.21
N MET A 714 5.00 -11.96 -13.18
CA MET A 714 3.79 -11.66 -12.40
C MET A 714 2.57 -12.48 -12.84
N ASP A 715 1.77 -12.92 -11.87
CA ASP A 715 0.54 -13.67 -12.11
C ASP A 715 -0.73 -12.86 -11.83
N PHE A 716 -1.25 -12.17 -12.86
CA PHE A 716 -2.49 -11.40 -12.77
C PHE A 716 -3.77 -12.23 -12.56
N GLU A 717 -3.70 -13.56 -12.63
CA GLU A 717 -4.82 -14.45 -12.29
C GLU A 717 -4.90 -14.73 -10.78
N THR A 718 -3.89 -14.34 -9.99
CA THR A 718 -3.91 -14.51 -8.54
C THR A 718 -4.91 -13.60 -7.84
N PRO A 719 -5.52 -14.03 -6.72
CA PRO A 719 -6.40 -13.18 -5.92
C PRO A 719 -5.74 -11.87 -5.47
N GLY A 720 -4.42 -11.91 -5.22
CA GLY A 720 -3.63 -10.75 -4.82
C GLY A 720 -3.61 -9.65 -5.90
N TYR A 721 -3.23 -10.00 -7.13
CA TYR A 721 -3.21 -9.03 -8.24
C TYR A 721 -4.62 -8.67 -8.72
N ALA A 722 -5.59 -9.59 -8.70
CA ALA A 722 -6.98 -9.29 -8.99
C ALA A 722 -7.56 -8.23 -8.03
N ALA A 723 -7.24 -8.33 -6.73
CA ALA A 723 -7.63 -7.34 -5.73
C ALA A 723 -6.92 -5.99 -5.93
N GLN A 724 -5.65 -5.99 -6.32
CA GLN A 724 -4.91 -4.75 -6.62
C GLN A 724 -5.48 -4.05 -7.87
N ARG A 725 -5.75 -4.80 -8.94
CA ARG A 725 -6.32 -4.28 -10.21
C ARG A 725 -7.74 -3.74 -10.01
N ALA A 726 -8.49 -4.27 -9.04
CA ALA A 726 -9.81 -3.76 -8.68
C ALA A 726 -9.78 -2.42 -7.92
N ASN A 727 -8.63 -1.96 -7.41
CA ASN A 727 -8.46 -0.68 -6.72
C ASN A 727 -8.00 0.42 -7.71
N PRO A 728 -8.90 1.33 -8.16
CA PRO A 728 -8.60 2.25 -9.26
C PRO A 728 -7.50 3.26 -8.96
N LEU A 729 -7.40 3.73 -7.71
CA LEU A 729 -6.40 4.73 -7.31
C LEU A 729 -5.00 4.10 -7.23
N LEU A 730 -4.90 2.95 -6.57
CA LEU A 730 -3.62 2.28 -6.38
C LEU A 730 -3.06 1.74 -7.68
N PHE A 731 -3.92 1.11 -8.49
CA PHE A 731 -3.50 0.57 -9.76
C PHE A 731 -3.09 1.71 -10.72
N SER A 732 -3.77 2.86 -10.68
CA SER A 732 -3.38 4.00 -11.52
C SER A 732 -2.05 4.66 -11.11
N LEU A 733 -1.59 4.49 -9.87
CA LEU A 733 -0.25 4.92 -9.44
C LEU A 733 0.84 4.02 -10.04
N ILE A 734 0.68 2.69 -9.98
CA ILE A 734 1.63 1.73 -10.57
C ILE A 734 1.64 1.89 -12.11
N ARG A 735 0.47 2.05 -12.73
CA ARG A 735 0.33 2.33 -14.18
C ARG A 735 1.07 3.57 -14.64
N SER A 736 1.22 4.57 -13.77
CA SER A 736 1.89 5.82 -14.14
C SER A 736 3.42 5.69 -14.28
N THR A 737 3.99 4.58 -13.79
CA THR A 737 5.44 4.30 -13.84
C THR A 737 5.79 3.08 -14.71
N GLU A 738 4.82 2.24 -15.07
CA GLU A 738 5.00 1.04 -15.92
C GLU A 738 4.04 1.06 -17.11
N PRO A 739 4.46 1.56 -18.29
CA PRO A 739 3.56 1.85 -19.42
C PRO A 739 2.89 0.63 -20.04
N TYR A 740 3.49 -0.56 -19.91
CA TYR A 740 3.04 -1.81 -20.56
C TYR A 740 2.40 -2.81 -19.61
N LEU A 741 2.30 -2.50 -18.31
CA LEU A 741 1.77 -3.44 -17.31
C LEU A 741 0.31 -3.86 -17.60
N ASP A 742 -0.51 -2.94 -18.11
CA ASP A 742 -1.88 -3.25 -18.53
C ASP A 742 -1.91 -4.20 -19.72
N ASP A 743 -1.07 -3.93 -20.72
CA ASP A 743 -1.00 -4.72 -21.94
C ASP A 743 -0.58 -6.15 -21.62
N TYR A 744 0.41 -6.31 -20.74
CA TYR A 744 0.82 -7.60 -20.22
C TYR A 744 -0.29 -8.31 -19.43
N ALA A 745 -0.94 -7.62 -18.50
CA ALA A 745 -1.99 -8.20 -17.68
C ALA A 745 -3.20 -8.66 -18.52
N ASP A 746 -3.60 -7.86 -19.52
CA ASP A 746 -4.73 -8.16 -20.40
C ASP A 746 -4.41 -9.30 -21.40
N HIS A 747 -3.14 -9.49 -21.77
CA HIS A 747 -2.71 -10.54 -22.72
C HIS A 747 -1.98 -11.73 -22.06
N SER A 748 -2.00 -11.84 -20.73
CA SER A 748 -1.26 -12.90 -20.04
C SER A 748 -1.70 -14.32 -20.46
N SER A 749 -2.99 -14.51 -20.78
CA SER A 749 -3.53 -15.78 -21.30
C SER A 749 -3.08 -16.10 -22.72
N GLU A 750 -2.98 -15.07 -23.55
CA GLU A 750 -2.55 -15.13 -24.94
C GLU A 750 -1.06 -15.47 -24.98
N ILE A 751 -0.23 -14.87 -24.11
CA ILE A 751 1.18 -15.23 -23.93
C ILE A 751 1.34 -16.71 -23.56
N ARG A 752 0.50 -17.23 -22.63
CA ARG A 752 0.50 -18.67 -22.28
C ARG A 752 0.08 -19.54 -23.47
N SER A 753 -0.83 -19.05 -24.32
CA SER A 753 -1.26 -19.75 -25.52
C SER A 753 -0.16 -19.81 -26.57
N GLU A 754 0.57 -18.71 -26.79
CA GLU A 754 1.73 -18.68 -27.69
C GLU A 754 2.86 -19.59 -27.20
N LEU A 755 3.13 -19.64 -25.88
CA LEU A 755 4.07 -20.60 -25.30
C LEU A 755 3.64 -22.05 -25.59
N LYS A 756 2.35 -22.35 -25.44
CA LYS A 756 1.81 -23.67 -25.77
C LYS A 756 1.96 -23.99 -27.26
N GLU A 757 1.76 -23.04 -28.16
CA GLU A 757 1.91 -23.27 -29.60
C GLU A 757 3.37 -23.43 -30.03
N LEU A 758 4.30 -22.77 -29.35
CA LEU A 758 5.72 -22.84 -29.68
C LEU A 758 6.41 -24.07 -29.07
N PHE A 759 6.04 -24.49 -27.85
CA PHE A 759 6.77 -25.52 -27.12
C PHE A 759 5.94 -26.80 -26.96
N ALA A 760 6.61 -27.94 -27.01
CA ALA A 760 5.97 -29.25 -26.93
C ALA A 760 5.50 -29.61 -25.51
N TYR A 761 6.26 -29.14 -24.51
CA TYR A 761 5.96 -29.33 -23.09
C TYR A 761 6.11 -28.01 -22.36
N THR A 762 5.07 -27.59 -21.63
CA THR A 762 5.09 -26.37 -20.83
C THR A 762 4.55 -26.70 -19.43
N THR A 763 5.36 -26.47 -18.41
CA THR A 763 4.95 -26.63 -17.00
C THR A 763 4.92 -25.27 -16.33
N ILE A 764 3.79 -24.91 -15.71
CA ILE A 764 3.59 -23.64 -15.00
C ILE A 764 3.54 -23.91 -13.50
N THR A 765 4.47 -23.34 -12.75
CA THR A 765 4.60 -23.56 -11.32
C THR A 765 4.49 -22.23 -10.56
N PRO A 766 3.75 -22.17 -9.44
CA PRO A 766 3.64 -20.95 -8.65
C PRO A 766 4.95 -20.72 -7.88
N ALA A 767 5.55 -19.53 -8.04
CA ALA A 767 6.76 -19.13 -7.31
C ALA A 767 6.41 -18.48 -5.97
N THR A 768 5.41 -17.61 -5.99
CA THR A 768 4.86 -16.93 -4.81
C THR A 768 3.35 -16.80 -4.97
N GLY A 769 2.61 -16.34 -3.96
CA GLY A 769 1.16 -16.11 -4.10
C GLY A 769 0.75 -15.00 -5.09
N ARG A 770 1.71 -14.41 -5.82
CA ARG A 770 1.49 -13.41 -6.88
C ARG A 770 2.32 -13.66 -8.16
N HIS A 771 3.14 -14.70 -8.22
CA HIS A 771 4.08 -14.89 -9.33
C HIS A 771 4.19 -16.36 -9.72
N PHE A 772 4.57 -16.62 -10.96
CA PHE A 772 4.79 -17.97 -11.48
C PHE A 772 6.14 -18.09 -12.20
N ALA A 773 6.60 -19.33 -12.34
CA ALA A 773 7.67 -19.72 -13.24
C ALA A 773 7.13 -20.73 -14.27
N ILE A 774 7.61 -20.65 -15.50
CA ILE A 774 7.31 -21.59 -16.58
C ILE A 774 8.60 -22.23 -17.04
N VAL A 775 8.57 -23.54 -17.21
CA VAL A 775 9.58 -24.30 -17.94
C VAL A 775 8.94 -24.80 -19.23
N ALA A 776 9.41 -24.28 -20.37
CA ALA A 776 8.92 -24.67 -21.69
C ALA A 776 10.04 -25.38 -22.46
N THR A 777 9.81 -26.63 -22.85
CA THR A 777 10.81 -27.48 -23.52
C THR A 777 10.49 -27.62 -25.00
N LYS A 778 11.49 -27.35 -25.84
CA LYS A 778 11.39 -27.52 -27.29
C LYS A 778 11.54 -29.00 -27.65
N ASP A 779 10.63 -29.51 -28.46
CA ASP A 779 10.74 -30.84 -29.07
C ASP A 779 10.05 -30.77 -30.44
N SER A 780 10.87 -30.67 -31.48
CA SER A 780 10.47 -30.54 -32.87
C SER A 780 9.85 -31.81 -33.45
N THR A 781 9.98 -32.95 -32.76
CA THR A 781 9.42 -34.23 -33.21
C THR A 781 8.00 -34.45 -32.73
N LYS A 782 7.56 -33.69 -31.71
CA LYS A 782 6.26 -33.86 -31.08
C LYS A 782 5.22 -32.92 -31.68
N LEU A 783 4.10 -33.49 -32.13
CA LEU A 783 2.98 -32.73 -32.72
C LEU A 783 1.95 -32.26 -31.68
N ASP A 784 1.91 -32.91 -30.51
CA ASP A 784 0.97 -32.58 -29.44
C ASP A 784 1.62 -31.70 -28.37
N HIS A 785 1.05 -30.52 -28.18
CA HIS A 785 1.49 -29.54 -27.18
C HIS A 785 0.81 -29.78 -25.83
N VAL A 786 1.61 -30.10 -24.81
CA VAL A 786 1.13 -30.39 -23.45
C VAL A 786 1.40 -29.20 -22.54
N ILE A 787 0.38 -28.79 -21.79
CA ILE A 787 0.50 -27.80 -20.72
C ILE A 787 0.11 -28.43 -19.39
N GLU A 788 1.00 -28.35 -18.41
CA GLU A 788 0.77 -28.77 -17.03
C GLU A 788 0.72 -27.51 -16.16
N ASP A 789 -0.47 -27.14 -15.69
CA ASP A 789 -0.65 -25.96 -14.84
C ASP A 789 -0.72 -26.39 -13.37
N ASN A 790 0.41 -26.23 -12.70
CA ASN A 790 0.62 -26.58 -11.30
C ASN A 790 0.36 -25.39 -10.37
N ARG A 791 -0.25 -24.28 -10.84
CA ARG A 791 -0.57 -23.12 -10.01
C ARG A 791 -1.76 -23.33 -9.09
N PHE A 792 -2.71 -24.19 -9.47
CA PHE A 792 -3.95 -24.41 -8.74
C PHE A 792 -4.03 -25.82 -8.16
N ASP A 793 -4.66 -25.96 -6.99
CA ASP A 793 -4.96 -27.27 -6.39
C ASP A 793 -6.22 -27.89 -7.01
N GLU A 794 -6.55 -29.13 -6.63
CA GLU A 794 -7.75 -29.84 -7.11
C GLU A 794 -9.07 -29.10 -6.80
N ASN A 795 -9.05 -28.16 -5.84
CA ASN A 795 -10.21 -27.36 -5.44
C ASN A 795 -10.24 -25.99 -6.15
N GLY A 796 -9.29 -25.71 -7.05
CA GLY A 796 -9.15 -24.44 -7.76
C GLY A 796 -8.54 -23.30 -6.93
N ASN A 797 -7.94 -23.58 -5.77
CA ASN A 797 -7.20 -22.58 -4.99
C ASN A 797 -5.78 -22.45 -5.53
N TYR A 798 -5.24 -21.22 -5.53
CA TYR A 798 -3.84 -21.00 -5.85
C TYR A 798 -2.94 -21.68 -4.80
N ARG A 799 -1.98 -22.52 -5.23
CA ARG A 799 -1.23 -23.45 -4.37
C ARG A 799 -0.26 -22.77 -3.41
N VAL A 800 0.14 -21.53 -3.67
CA VAL A 800 1.06 -20.77 -2.81
C VAL A 800 0.33 -19.61 -2.15
N GLU A 801 0.39 -19.53 -0.83
CA GLU A 801 -0.23 -18.43 -0.09
C GLU A 801 0.42 -17.06 -0.44
N ASP A 802 -0.39 -16.02 -0.51
CA ASP A 802 0.09 -14.65 -0.70
C ASP A 802 0.73 -14.12 0.58
N THR A 803 2.04 -14.30 0.69
CA THR A 803 2.87 -13.81 1.78
C THR A 803 3.44 -12.41 1.53
N HIS A 804 3.08 -11.77 0.41
CA HIS A 804 3.53 -10.40 0.14
C HIS A 804 2.85 -9.44 1.10
N LEU A 805 3.60 -8.45 1.57
CA LEU A 805 3.03 -7.31 2.29
C LEU A 805 1.88 -6.72 1.45
N LYS A 806 0.69 -6.58 2.04
CA LYS A 806 -0.42 -5.94 1.33
C LYS A 806 -0.06 -4.47 1.14
N VAL A 807 -0.54 -3.88 0.05
CA VAL A 807 -0.08 -2.55 -0.40
C VAL A 807 -0.36 -1.41 0.61
N PHE A 808 -1.19 -1.67 1.62
CA PHE A 808 -1.56 -0.73 2.69
C PHE A 808 -1.13 -1.20 4.10
N GLU A 809 -0.38 -2.30 4.22
CA GLU A 809 0.17 -2.77 5.50
C GLU A 809 1.56 -2.16 5.71
N ASN A 810 1.81 -1.60 6.89
CA ASN A 810 3.16 -1.22 7.32
C ASN A 810 3.83 -2.45 7.96
N LYS A 811 5.17 -2.54 7.92
CA LYS A 811 5.96 -3.65 8.50
C LYS A 811 5.66 -3.98 9.97
N GLU A 812 5.04 -3.06 10.71
CA GLU A 812 4.73 -3.23 12.13
C GLU A 812 3.40 -3.95 12.43
N SER A 813 2.67 -4.44 11.41
CA SER A 813 1.39 -5.16 11.58
C SER A 813 1.54 -6.63 11.91
#